data_AF-A0A8X6QIS5-F1
#
_entry.id   AF-A0A8X6QIS5-F1
#
_cell.length_a   1.000
_cell.length_b   1.000
_cell.length_c   1.000
_cell.angle_alpha   90.00
_cell.angle_beta   90.00
_cell.angle_gamma   90.00
#
_symmetry.space_group_name_H-M   'P 1'
#
loop_
_entity.id
_entity.type
_entity.pdbx_description
1 polymer ?
#
loop_
_entity_poly.entity_id
_entity_poly.type
_entity_poly.pdbx_seq_one_letter_code
_entity_poly.pdbx_strand_id
1 'polypeptide(L)'
;MNPDEEYLISQILNTLKTDVAAAKCWMIFSKSAYPQSFPVLFQCYKMECEEKNLNESAVCLTDLIKKFPKEVSLIKELRSIAKALCSESDNFLKQIFEQLPEEVKYEVMLAVTRNAQSIEEHCELTLLFLKRMPHSRLLQHGSNIIDTLLTAEERPGVPIPINHFRKMLVCDALPLFLRVSQFDYKFKVIFQLLQKAVEFYVSCMFTFPTAQEAAIRKEAISQSDNNPDEGWKPLLKLLETVAVRYRWSYPEMFVSNFSDSSLQQLLSLLKRKNKTMASLSSEKHRREEMSGYEEAYFCLVVTFFYYLYCFGRLILPKNPTCSVAGPCNYFLMEGIAVPQENCPKTLGAEFKRTERGYIVVSKLAPPEVSNMLTPSFVTAVECWEMLHRHQHFMKEFKTLCKNIQLETWPVFQEFYINMLMYERAHRDAIEHLSRVQGTTGDLSSKNKSSLQVASCYYFLGEYKHCLKILFDVILNLPPSSLSTAKPAIGKCPARFLYFMGYNNKEILQYCISMLLKLYKCKENVDDNYKDVTLGYMLVLMQYDIEHEYELLNRIIETIKKTKSFCFQKFFNYIINVDILEEISYLATPAGGNVNLEILSTPTFQASKQRAVTRGVNKGARDDLKQAFVNQMARCYDNIDNLFIEFIKDELNYLLLPLSDSL
;
A
#
# COMPACT_ATOMS: atom_id res chain seq x y z
N MET A 1 -30.13 -6.19 -58.12
CA MET A 1 -29.22 -6.96 -59.00
C MET A 1 -29.92 -7.19 -60.31
N ASN A 2 -29.20 -7.12 -61.44
CA ASN A 2 -29.75 -7.49 -62.74
C ASN A 2 -29.76 -9.04 -62.84
N PRO A 3 -30.83 -9.68 -63.33
CA PRO A 3 -30.90 -11.16 -63.40
C PRO A 3 -29.79 -11.79 -64.24
N ASP A 4 -29.26 -11.06 -65.23
CA ASP A 4 -28.15 -11.49 -66.08
C ASP A 4 -26.80 -11.53 -65.34
N GLU A 5 -26.59 -10.64 -64.35
CA GLU A 5 -25.39 -10.63 -63.51
C GLU A 5 -25.39 -11.81 -62.53
N GLU A 6 -26.55 -12.12 -61.96
CA GLU A 6 -26.74 -13.24 -61.04
C GLU A 6 -26.57 -14.59 -61.75
N TYR A 7 -27.07 -14.70 -62.98
CA TYR A 7 -26.84 -15.86 -63.83
C TYR A 7 -25.34 -16.08 -64.08
N LEU A 8 -24.59 -15.05 -64.48
CA LEU A 8 -23.14 -15.17 -64.72
C LEU A 8 -22.36 -15.55 -63.47
N ILE A 9 -22.68 -14.95 -62.32
CA ILE A 9 -22.06 -15.30 -61.03
C ILE A 9 -22.38 -16.76 -60.66
N SER A 10 -23.61 -17.21 -60.87
CA SER A 10 -23.99 -18.61 -60.62
C SER A 10 -23.25 -19.60 -61.52
N GLN A 11 -23.00 -19.24 -62.78
CA GLN A 11 -22.22 -20.05 -63.72
C GLN A 11 -20.74 -20.12 -63.31
N ILE A 12 -20.15 -19.00 -62.87
CA ILE A 12 -18.79 -18.95 -62.33
C ILE A 12 -18.67 -19.88 -61.10
N LEU A 13 -19.60 -19.79 -60.14
CA LEU A 13 -19.57 -20.60 -58.92
C LEU A 13 -19.77 -22.10 -59.17
N ASN A 14 -20.59 -22.47 -60.16
CA ASN A 14 -20.80 -23.86 -60.55
C ASN A 14 -19.59 -24.44 -61.29
N THR A 15 -18.99 -23.67 -62.20
CA THR A 15 -17.81 -24.09 -62.97
C THR A 15 -16.54 -24.12 -62.13
N LEU A 16 -16.41 -23.27 -61.10
CA LEU A 16 -15.29 -23.30 -60.15
C LEU A 16 -15.11 -24.66 -59.46
N LYS A 17 -16.20 -25.43 -59.27
CA LYS A 17 -16.18 -26.76 -58.66
C LYS A 17 -15.64 -27.86 -59.59
N THR A 18 -15.65 -27.62 -60.90
CA THR A 18 -15.32 -28.61 -61.93
C THR A 18 -14.06 -28.26 -62.72
N ASP A 19 -13.85 -26.99 -63.05
CA ASP A 19 -12.73 -26.49 -63.86
C ASP A 19 -12.43 -25.01 -63.55
N VAL A 20 -11.27 -24.77 -62.94
CA VAL A 20 -10.76 -23.44 -62.57
C VAL A 20 -10.44 -22.58 -63.79
N ALA A 21 -9.95 -23.17 -64.89
CA ALA A 21 -9.61 -22.41 -66.10
C ALA A 21 -10.88 -21.93 -66.82
N ALA A 22 -11.92 -22.77 -66.89
CA ALA A 22 -13.22 -22.37 -67.41
C ALA A 22 -13.87 -21.25 -66.57
N ALA A 23 -13.77 -21.34 -65.24
CA ALA A 23 -14.25 -20.29 -64.33
C ALA A 23 -13.55 -18.94 -64.57
N LYS A 24 -12.23 -18.94 -64.83
CA LYS A 24 -11.47 -17.73 -65.22
C LYS A 24 -11.93 -17.12 -66.54
N CYS A 25 -12.23 -17.94 -67.55
CA CYS A 25 -12.77 -17.45 -68.83
C CYS A 25 -14.14 -16.78 -68.63
N TRP A 26 -15.03 -17.40 -67.85
CA TRP A 26 -16.32 -16.80 -67.47
C TRP A 26 -16.15 -15.50 -66.67
N MET A 27 -15.14 -15.44 -65.80
CA MET A 27 -14.81 -14.25 -65.04
C MET A 27 -14.33 -13.10 -65.92
N ILE A 28 -13.38 -13.34 -66.85
CA ILE A 28 -12.88 -12.33 -67.79
C ILE A 28 -14.02 -11.81 -68.68
N PHE A 29 -14.89 -12.72 -69.15
CA PHE A 29 -16.08 -12.36 -69.92
C PHE A 29 -17.02 -11.48 -69.09
N SER A 30 -17.32 -11.88 -67.85
CA SER A 30 -18.22 -11.13 -66.96
C SER A 30 -17.67 -9.75 -66.61
N LYS A 31 -16.35 -9.64 -66.34
CA LYS A 31 -15.65 -8.37 -66.08
C LYS A 31 -15.68 -7.44 -67.30
N SER A 32 -15.61 -8.00 -68.51
CA SER A 32 -15.66 -7.25 -69.77
C SER A 32 -17.09 -6.81 -70.12
N ALA A 33 -18.09 -7.66 -69.87
CA ALA A 33 -19.49 -7.38 -70.11
C ALA A 33 -20.08 -6.38 -69.10
N TYR A 34 -19.65 -6.44 -67.84
CA TYR A 34 -20.18 -5.63 -66.74
C TYR A 34 -19.06 -4.94 -65.92
N PRO A 35 -18.26 -4.02 -66.52
CA PRO A 35 -17.09 -3.40 -65.90
C PRO A 35 -17.41 -2.41 -64.76
N GLN A 36 -18.69 -2.08 -64.56
CA GLN A 36 -19.21 -1.20 -63.51
C GLN A 36 -20.18 -1.94 -62.57
N SER A 37 -20.19 -3.27 -62.59
CA SER A 37 -21.03 -4.08 -61.69
C SER A 37 -20.24 -4.49 -60.46
N PHE A 38 -20.67 -4.01 -59.28
CA PHE A 38 -20.05 -4.38 -58.01
C PHE A 38 -20.06 -5.91 -57.75
N PRO A 39 -21.19 -6.64 -57.93
CA PRO A 39 -21.22 -8.08 -57.68
C PRO A 39 -20.21 -8.89 -58.51
N VAL A 40 -20.06 -8.54 -59.79
CA VAL A 40 -19.14 -9.22 -60.69
C VAL A 40 -17.68 -8.96 -60.28
N LEU A 41 -17.33 -7.70 -60.03
CA LEU A 41 -15.97 -7.33 -59.64
C LEU A 41 -15.60 -7.85 -58.24
N PHE A 42 -16.56 -7.89 -57.31
CA PHE A 42 -16.35 -8.44 -55.97
C PHE A 42 -16.16 -9.95 -55.99
N GLN A 43 -16.88 -10.65 -56.88
CA GLN A 43 -16.67 -12.08 -57.09
C GLN A 43 -15.30 -12.37 -57.74
N CYS A 44 -14.83 -11.51 -58.64
CA CYS A 44 -13.48 -11.61 -59.18
C CYS A 44 -12.42 -11.54 -58.07
N TYR A 45 -12.52 -10.53 -57.19
CA TYR A 45 -11.63 -10.38 -56.05
C TYR A 45 -11.63 -11.62 -55.14
N LYS A 46 -12.80 -12.17 -54.81
CA LYS A 46 -12.90 -13.36 -53.96
C LYS A 46 -12.21 -14.58 -54.56
N MET A 47 -12.39 -14.80 -55.86
CA MET A 47 -11.76 -15.92 -56.55
C MET A 47 -10.23 -15.79 -56.56
N GLU A 48 -9.71 -14.59 -56.83
CA GLU A 48 -8.25 -14.34 -56.77
C GLU A 48 -7.69 -14.52 -55.35
N CYS A 49 -8.48 -14.18 -54.31
CA CYS A 49 -8.11 -14.45 -52.92
C CYS A 49 -8.09 -15.94 -52.58
N GLU A 50 -9.03 -16.74 -53.11
CA GLU A 50 -9.06 -18.20 -52.94
C GLU A 50 -7.86 -18.88 -53.62
N GLU A 51 -7.40 -18.33 -54.75
CA GLU A 51 -6.20 -18.80 -55.46
C GLU A 51 -4.87 -18.30 -54.85
N LYS A 52 -4.92 -17.43 -53.83
CA LYS A 52 -3.76 -16.81 -53.18
C LYS A 52 -2.91 -15.92 -54.11
N ASN A 53 -3.52 -15.30 -55.12
CA ASN A 53 -2.83 -14.41 -56.05
C ASN A 53 -2.70 -12.99 -55.49
N LEU A 54 -1.64 -12.73 -54.70
CA LEU A 54 -1.43 -11.45 -53.98
C LEU A 54 -1.58 -10.19 -54.86
N ASN A 55 -0.91 -10.17 -56.03
CA ASN A 55 -0.86 -8.98 -56.88
C ASN A 55 -2.23 -8.67 -57.50
N GLU A 56 -2.88 -9.69 -58.06
CA GLU A 56 -4.20 -9.52 -58.69
C GLU A 56 -5.30 -9.24 -57.66
N SER A 57 -5.24 -9.85 -56.48
CA SER A 57 -6.11 -9.51 -55.35
C SER A 57 -5.97 -8.02 -54.95
N ALA A 58 -4.75 -7.50 -54.88
CA ALA A 58 -4.50 -6.09 -54.53
C ALA A 58 -4.98 -5.12 -55.62
N VAL A 59 -4.81 -5.47 -56.91
CA VAL A 59 -5.31 -4.68 -58.04
C VAL A 59 -6.85 -4.68 -58.07
N CYS A 60 -7.48 -5.85 -57.94
CA CYS A 60 -8.94 -5.97 -57.90
C CYS A 60 -9.54 -5.21 -56.72
N LEU A 61 -8.90 -5.28 -55.55
CA LEU A 61 -9.32 -4.54 -54.37
C LEU A 61 -9.18 -3.01 -54.57
N THR A 62 -8.10 -2.57 -55.21
CA THR A 62 -7.89 -1.16 -55.56
C THR A 62 -9.00 -0.63 -56.49
N ASP A 63 -9.35 -1.41 -57.51
CA ASP A 63 -10.42 -1.06 -58.44
C ASP A 63 -11.79 -1.01 -57.74
N LEU A 64 -12.06 -1.94 -56.84
CA LEU A 64 -13.30 -1.98 -56.05
C LEU A 64 -13.42 -0.76 -55.12
N ILE A 65 -12.35 -0.38 -54.44
CA ILE A 65 -12.35 0.77 -53.51
C ILE A 65 -12.59 2.08 -54.27
N LYS A 66 -11.94 2.26 -55.44
CA LYS A 66 -12.10 3.47 -56.26
C LYS A 66 -13.51 3.61 -56.84
N LYS A 67 -14.12 2.51 -57.28
CA LYS A 67 -15.43 2.53 -57.94
C LYS A 67 -16.61 2.47 -56.97
N PHE A 68 -16.49 1.73 -55.86
CA PHE A 68 -17.60 1.41 -54.96
C PHE A 68 -17.29 1.64 -53.47
N PRO A 69 -16.87 2.85 -53.05
CA PRO A 69 -16.39 3.10 -51.69
C PRO A 69 -17.48 2.97 -50.59
N LYS A 70 -18.77 2.95 -50.96
CA LYS A 70 -19.90 2.92 -50.01
C LYS A 70 -20.59 1.55 -49.90
N GLU A 71 -20.14 0.54 -50.64
CA GLU A 71 -20.80 -0.76 -50.68
C GLU A 71 -20.61 -1.57 -49.38
N VAL A 72 -21.71 -2.06 -48.81
CA VAL A 72 -21.72 -2.71 -47.48
C VAL A 72 -20.90 -4.01 -47.47
N SER A 73 -20.96 -4.79 -48.55
CA SER A 73 -20.19 -6.04 -48.67
C SER A 73 -18.69 -5.80 -48.77
N LEU A 74 -18.28 -4.70 -49.42
CA LEU A 74 -16.88 -4.28 -49.47
C LEU A 74 -16.42 -3.82 -48.09
N ILE A 75 -17.20 -2.98 -47.41
CA ILE A 75 -16.88 -2.51 -46.05
C ILE A 75 -16.68 -3.68 -45.07
N LYS A 76 -17.51 -4.73 -45.15
CA LYS A 76 -17.34 -5.95 -44.33
C LYS A 76 -16.00 -6.62 -44.61
N GLU A 77 -15.61 -6.74 -45.87
CA GLU A 77 -14.31 -7.30 -46.27
C GLU A 77 -13.14 -6.43 -45.77
N LEU A 78 -13.24 -5.11 -45.94
CA LEU A 78 -12.23 -4.17 -45.44
C LEU A 78 -12.10 -4.22 -43.91
N ARG A 79 -13.19 -4.46 -43.17
CA ARG A 79 -13.13 -4.73 -41.72
C ARG A 79 -12.44 -6.05 -41.40
N SER A 80 -12.65 -7.10 -42.18
CA SER A 80 -11.92 -8.37 -42.03
C SER A 80 -10.42 -8.19 -42.25
N ILE A 81 -10.04 -7.38 -43.24
CA ILE A 81 -8.64 -6.97 -43.45
C ILE A 81 -8.12 -6.20 -42.23
N ALA A 82 -8.86 -5.23 -41.72
CA ALA A 82 -8.46 -4.47 -40.53
C ALA A 82 -8.31 -5.35 -39.28
N LYS A 83 -9.19 -6.33 -39.06
CA LYS A 83 -9.07 -7.32 -37.98
C LYS A 83 -7.85 -8.23 -38.17
N ALA A 84 -7.56 -8.62 -39.41
CA ALA A 84 -6.36 -9.38 -39.73
C ALA A 84 -5.08 -8.56 -39.47
N LEU A 85 -5.12 -7.23 -39.61
CA LEU A 85 -4.02 -6.35 -39.22
C LEU A 85 -3.78 -6.34 -37.70
N CYS A 86 -4.81 -6.58 -36.86
CA CYS A 86 -4.65 -6.67 -35.40
C CYS A 86 -3.99 -7.98 -34.93
N SER A 87 -4.04 -9.05 -35.74
CA SER A 87 -3.47 -10.35 -35.39
C SER A 87 -1.95 -10.38 -35.59
N GLU A 88 -1.23 -11.09 -34.71
CA GLU A 88 0.19 -11.40 -34.89
C GLU A 88 0.43 -12.47 -35.96
N SER A 89 -0.60 -13.20 -36.39
CA SER A 89 -0.49 -14.20 -37.44
C SER A 89 -0.29 -13.58 -38.83
N ASP A 90 0.61 -14.16 -39.62
CA ASP A 90 0.78 -13.82 -41.03
C ASP A 90 -0.44 -14.28 -41.83
N ASN A 91 -1.36 -13.34 -42.02
CA ASN A 91 -2.59 -13.54 -42.76
C ASN A 91 -2.43 -13.00 -44.18
N PHE A 92 -2.91 -13.76 -45.17
CA PHE A 92 -2.94 -13.36 -46.58
C PHE A 92 -3.60 -11.98 -46.78
N LEU A 93 -4.62 -11.64 -45.98
CA LEU A 93 -5.28 -10.33 -46.01
C LEU A 93 -4.35 -9.17 -45.60
N LYS A 94 -3.41 -9.40 -44.67
CA LYS A 94 -2.39 -8.42 -44.27
C LYS A 94 -1.39 -8.18 -45.39
N GLN A 95 -0.99 -9.25 -46.10
CA GLN A 95 -0.11 -9.15 -47.27
C GLN A 95 -0.77 -8.38 -48.42
N ILE A 96 -2.07 -8.61 -48.68
CA ILE A 96 -2.83 -7.81 -49.65
C ILE A 96 -2.80 -6.34 -49.26
N PHE A 97 -3.08 -6.01 -47.99
CA PHE A 97 -3.08 -4.62 -47.52
C PHE A 97 -1.71 -3.96 -47.70
N GLU A 98 -0.61 -4.65 -47.41
CA GLU A 98 0.75 -4.14 -47.57
C GLU A 98 1.09 -3.80 -49.03
N GLN A 99 0.56 -4.55 -50.00
CA GLN A 99 0.75 -4.31 -51.44
C GLN A 99 -0.09 -3.15 -52.00
N LEU A 100 -1.07 -2.62 -51.25
CA LEU A 100 -1.89 -1.51 -51.72
C LEU A 100 -1.09 -0.19 -51.80
N PRO A 101 -1.38 0.69 -52.78
CA PRO A 101 -0.85 2.06 -52.80
C PRO A 101 -1.23 2.85 -51.55
N GLU A 102 -0.40 3.81 -51.13
CA GLU A 102 -0.62 4.62 -49.91
C GLU A 102 -1.96 5.37 -49.95
N GLU A 103 -2.36 5.90 -51.10
CA GLU A 103 -3.64 6.57 -51.29
C GLU A 103 -4.82 5.63 -51.07
N VAL A 104 -4.70 4.38 -51.50
CA VAL A 104 -5.75 3.37 -51.36
C VAL A 104 -5.83 2.88 -49.92
N LYS A 105 -4.68 2.69 -49.25
CA LYS A 105 -4.63 2.37 -47.81
C LYS A 105 -5.33 3.44 -46.97
N TYR A 106 -5.19 4.72 -47.34
CA TYR A 106 -5.89 5.83 -46.71
C TYR A 106 -7.41 5.75 -46.90
N GLU A 107 -7.88 5.48 -48.12
CA GLU A 107 -9.32 5.30 -48.40
C GLU A 107 -9.90 4.09 -47.65
N VAL A 108 -9.15 2.98 -47.53
CA VAL A 108 -9.56 1.82 -46.72
C VAL A 108 -9.76 2.22 -45.26
N MET A 109 -8.82 2.95 -44.67
CA MET A 109 -8.98 3.45 -43.30
C MET A 109 -10.24 4.29 -43.17
N LEU A 110 -10.46 5.27 -44.06
CA LEU A 110 -11.63 6.15 -43.98
C LEU A 110 -12.94 5.36 -44.11
N ALA A 111 -13.00 4.40 -45.03
CA ALA A 111 -14.17 3.55 -45.23
C ALA A 111 -14.45 2.69 -43.98
N VAL A 112 -13.42 2.14 -43.36
CA VAL A 112 -13.55 1.25 -42.20
C VAL A 112 -13.89 2.02 -40.93
N THR A 113 -13.23 3.15 -40.67
CA THR A 113 -13.47 3.98 -39.48
C THR A 113 -14.82 4.70 -39.51
N ARG A 114 -15.26 5.23 -40.67
CA ARG A 114 -16.58 5.89 -40.81
C ARG A 114 -17.75 4.93 -40.63
N ASN A 115 -17.56 3.67 -41.02
CA ASN A 115 -18.59 2.65 -40.91
C ASN A 115 -18.42 1.79 -39.65
N ALA A 116 -17.67 2.22 -38.64
CA ALA A 116 -17.56 1.46 -37.39
C ALA A 116 -18.94 1.29 -36.72
N GLN A 117 -19.19 0.13 -36.12
CA GLN A 117 -20.48 -0.22 -35.49
C GLN A 117 -20.59 0.32 -34.06
N SER A 118 -19.45 0.51 -33.39
CA SER A 118 -19.37 1.08 -32.06
C SER A 118 -18.27 2.13 -31.99
N ILE A 119 -18.30 2.95 -30.95
CA ILE A 119 -17.26 3.96 -30.70
C ILE A 119 -15.96 3.31 -30.25
N GLU A 120 -16.03 2.16 -29.57
CA GLU A 120 -14.86 1.34 -29.26
C GLU A 120 -14.17 0.87 -30.54
N GLU A 121 -14.93 0.25 -31.45
CA GLU A 121 -14.41 -0.22 -32.73
C GLU A 121 -13.84 0.95 -33.55
N HIS A 122 -14.53 2.10 -33.55
CA HIS A 122 -14.03 3.31 -34.21
C HIS A 122 -12.66 3.75 -33.65
N CYS A 123 -12.52 3.77 -32.33
CA CYS A 123 -11.29 4.20 -31.68
C CYS A 123 -10.14 3.20 -31.89
N GLU A 124 -10.40 1.90 -31.73
CA GLU A 124 -9.42 0.83 -31.94
C GLU A 124 -8.86 0.85 -33.36
N LEU A 125 -9.76 0.92 -34.36
CA LEU A 125 -9.38 0.96 -35.76
C LEU A 125 -8.58 2.22 -36.08
N THR A 126 -9.02 3.38 -35.60
CA THR A 126 -8.31 4.65 -35.82
C THR A 126 -6.90 4.60 -35.24
N LEU A 127 -6.74 4.12 -34.00
CA LEU A 127 -5.42 3.99 -33.36
C LEU A 127 -4.53 2.96 -34.07
N LEU A 128 -5.09 1.84 -34.52
CA LEU A 128 -4.37 0.83 -35.30
C LEU A 128 -3.77 1.43 -36.57
N PHE A 129 -4.57 2.18 -37.34
CA PHE A 129 -4.12 2.79 -38.58
C PHE A 129 -3.09 3.90 -38.32
N LEU A 130 -3.27 4.73 -37.29
CA LEU A 130 -2.28 5.75 -36.92
C LEU A 130 -0.94 5.13 -36.47
N LYS A 131 -0.97 3.98 -35.79
CA LYS A 131 0.24 3.25 -35.36
C LYS A 131 1.01 2.63 -36.53
N ARG A 132 0.30 2.14 -37.55
CA ARG A 132 0.91 1.48 -38.72
C ARG A 132 1.35 2.47 -39.80
N MET A 133 0.65 3.60 -39.94
CA MET A 133 0.84 4.56 -41.02
C MET A 133 0.80 5.99 -40.49
N PRO A 134 1.91 6.54 -39.97
CA PRO A 134 1.96 7.91 -39.46
C PRO A 134 2.15 8.95 -40.59
N HIS A 135 1.21 9.04 -41.54
CA HIS A 135 1.24 10.09 -42.58
C HIS A 135 0.47 11.34 -42.15
N SER A 136 0.89 12.51 -42.62
CA SER A 136 0.32 13.81 -42.25
C SER A 136 -1.19 13.95 -42.46
N ARG A 137 -1.76 13.29 -43.49
CA ARG A 137 -3.22 13.27 -43.73
C ARG A 137 -4.00 12.46 -42.69
N LEU A 138 -3.38 11.39 -42.17
CA LEU A 138 -3.98 10.52 -41.16
C LEU A 138 -4.06 11.24 -39.80
N LEU A 139 -3.10 12.13 -39.52
CA LEU A 139 -3.07 12.90 -38.28
C LEU A 139 -4.22 13.90 -38.15
N GLN A 140 -4.75 14.41 -39.28
CA GLN A 140 -5.93 15.29 -39.27
C GLN A 140 -7.19 14.56 -38.82
N HIS A 141 -7.31 13.26 -39.10
CA HIS A 141 -8.40 12.43 -38.59
C HIS A 141 -8.12 11.93 -37.16
N GLY A 142 -6.85 11.75 -36.82
CA GLY A 142 -6.42 11.38 -35.47
C GLY A 142 -6.52 12.50 -34.43
N SER A 143 -6.60 13.77 -34.81
CA SER A 143 -6.57 14.90 -33.87
C SER A 143 -7.71 14.87 -32.85
N ASN A 144 -8.88 14.37 -33.27
CA ASN A 144 -10.11 14.35 -32.47
C ASN A 144 -10.29 13.04 -31.67
N ILE A 145 -9.37 12.08 -31.81
CA ILE A 145 -9.53 10.79 -31.10
C ILE A 145 -9.45 10.98 -29.59
N ILE A 146 -8.61 11.92 -29.14
CA ILE A 146 -8.47 12.24 -27.71
C ILE A 146 -9.81 12.74 -27.18
N ASP A 147 -10.42 13.72 -27.85
CA ASP A 147 -11.74 14.24 -27.46
C ASP A 147 -12.81 13.16 -27.51
N THR A 148 -12.78 12.30 -28.54
CA THR A 148 -13.74 11.19 -28.69
C THR A 148 -13.62 10.18 -27.54
N LEU A 149 -12.39 9.82 -27.15
CA LEU A 149 -12.13 8.92 -26.03
C LEU A 149 -12.54 9.55 -24.69
N LEU A 150 -12.28 10.85 -24.50
CA LEU A 150 -12.69 11.59 -23.32
C LEU A 150 -14.22 11.68 -23.20
N THR A 151 -14.91 12.03 -24.28
CA THR A 151 -16.39 12.07 -24.30
C THR A 151 -17.02 10.68 -24.15
N ALA A 152 -16.37 9.63 -24.66
CA ALA A 152 -16.84 8.26 -24.46
C ALA A 152 -16.74 7.81 -23.00
N GLU A 153 -15.69 8.24 -22.29
CA GLU A 153 -15.48 7.95 -20.87
C GLU A 153 -16.48 8.67 -19.96
N GLU A 154 -16.98 9.86 -20.33
CA GLU A 154 -17.96 10.62 -19.54
C GLU A 154 -19.36 9.97 -19.50
N ARG A 155 -19.57 8.86 -20.19
CA ARG A 155 -20.86 8.18 -20.25
C ARG A 155 -21.23 7.52 -18.92
N PRO A 156 -22.51 7.57 -18.51
CA PRO A 156 -22.96 6.93 -17.29
C PRO A 156 -22.77 5.41 -17.38
N GLY A 157 -22.17 4.81 -16.35
CA GLY A 157 -21.94 3.36 -16.25
C GLY A 157 -20.54 2.90 -16.62
N VAL A 158 -19.65 3.78 -17.10
CA VAL A 158 -18.23 3.43 -17.32
C VAL A 158 -17.46 3.53 -15.99
N PRO A 159 -16.79 2.45 -15.53
CA PRO A 159 -15.97 2.52 -14.32
C PRO A 159 -14.78 3.46 -14.51
N ILE A 160 -14.52 4.33 -13.55
CA ILE A 160 -13.37 5.25 -13.54
C ILE A 160 -12.53 4.89 -12.31
N PRO A 161 -11.19 4.77 -12.43
CA PRO A 161 -10.37 5.09 -13.60
C PRO A 161 -9.99 3.90 -14.50
N ILE A 162 -10.30 2.64 -14.13
CA ILE A 162 -9.92 1.46 -14.92
C ILE A 162 -11.04 1.10 -15.91
N ASN A 163 -10.89 1.50 -17.16
CA ASN A 163 -11.78 1.11 -18.26
C ASN A 163 -11.04 1.00 -19.59
N HIS A 164 -11.72 0.44 -20.59
CA HIS A 164 -11.17 0.19 -21.92
C HIS A 164 -10.82 1.50 -22.67
N PHE A 165 -11.65 2.54 -22.56
CA PHE A 165 -11.37 3.85 -23.19
C PHE A 165 -10.14 4.52 -22.57
N ARG A 166 -9.98 4.47 -21.25
CA ARG A 166 -8.81 5.00 -20.54
C ARG A 166 -7.55 4.22 -20.89
N LYS A 167 -7.64 2.88 -21.03
CA LYS A 167 -6.55 2.05 -21.53
C LYS A 167 -6.12 2.49 -22.93
N MET A 168 -7.04 2.59 -23.88
CA MET A 168 -6.74 3.07 -25.24
C MET A 168 -6.12 4.46 -25.24
N LEU A 169 -6.64 5.36 -24.40
CA LEU A 169 -6.11 6.72 -24.26
C LEU A 169 -4.66 6.73 -23.76
N VAL A 170 -4.36 5.98 -22.70
CA VAL A 170 -3.10 6.06 -21.96
C VAL A 170 -2.03 5.13 -22.52
N CYS A 171 -2.39 3.94 -22.98
CA CYS A 171 -1.45 2.91 -23.44
C CYS A 171 -1.17 3.01 -24.94
N ASP A 172 -2.14 3.45 -25.75
CA ASP A 172 -2.03 3.44 -27.21
C ASP A 172 -1.95 4.86 -27.78
N ALA A 173 -2.95 5.70 -27.48
CA ALA A 173 -3.10 7.03 -28.09
C ALA A 173 -2.01 8.00 -27.63
N LEU A 174 -1.87 8.22 -26.31
CA LEU A 174 -0.94 9.20 -25.77
C LEU A 174 0.53 8.91 -26.13
N PRO A 175 1.06 7.67 -26.01
CA PRO A 175 2.43 7.36 -26.44
C PRO A 175 2.66 7.57 -27.94
N LEU A 176 1.65 7.32 -28.78
CA LEU A 176 1.72 7.57 -30.21
C LEU A 176 1.80 9.07 -30.51
N PHE A 177 0.94 9.86 -29.89
CA PHE A 177 0.89 11.32 -30.09
C PHE A 177 2.15 12.03 -29.62
N LEU A 178 2.76 11.58 -28.53
CA LEU A 178 4.00 12.17 -28.03
C LEU A 178 5.20 11.89 -28.95
N ARG A 179 5.18 10.78 -29.72
CA ARG A 179 6.25 10.43 -30.67
C ARG A 179 6.18 11.22 -31.97
N VAL A 180 4.96 11.55 -32.43
CA VAL A 180 4.76 12.21 -33.72
C VAL A 180 4.80 13.73 -33.54
N SER A 181 5.88 14.36 -34.01
CA SER A 181 6.15 15.80 -33.83
C SER A 181 5.08 16.74 -34.41
N GLN A 182 4.27 16.26 -35.35
CA GLN A 182 3.21 17.02 -36.01
C GLN A 182 2.01 17.29 -35.07
N PHE A 183 1.87 16.56 -33.97
CA PHE A 183 0.91 16.91 -32.92
C PHE A 183 1.54 17.91 -31.97
N ASP A 184 1.03 19.15 -32.01
CA ASP A 184 1.41 20.23 -31.10
C ASP A 184 0.26 20.54 -30.15
N TYR A 185 0.18 19.77 -29.06
CA TYR A 185 -0.79 20.00 -28.01
C TYR A 185 -0.28 21.04 -27.02
N LYS A 186 -1.14 21.99 -26.67
CA LYS A 186 -0.90 22.88 -25.53
C LYS A 186 -0.63 22.05 -24.29
N PHE A 187 0.40 22.39 -23.53
CA PHE A 187 0.82 21.62 -22.37
C PHE A 187 -0.30 21.40 -21.34
N LYS A 188 -1.26 22.33 -21.22
CA LYS A 188 -2.46 22.15 -20.37
C LYS A 188 -3.24 20.87 -20.70
N VAL A 189 -3.34 20.51 -21.98
CA VAL A 189 -4.00 19.27 -22.41
C VAL A 189 -3.15 18.06 -22.03
N ILE A 190 -1.84 18.12 -22.27
CA ILE A 190 -0.91 17.06 -21.86
C ILE A 190 -0.91 16.85 -20.34
N PHE A 191 -0.97 17.92 -19.55
CA PHE A 191 -1.08 17.85 -18.10
C PHE A 191 -2.33 17.06 -17.69
N GLN A 192 -3.49 17.35 -18.28
CA GLN A 192 -4.73 16.62 -18.01
C GLN A 192 -4.64 15.14 -18.42
N LEU A 193 -4.01 14.85 -19.56
CA LEU A 193 -3.80 13.48 -20.03
C LEU A 193 -2.82 12.71 -19.15
N LEU A 194 -1.77 13.36 -18.65
CA LEU A 194 -0.84 12.79 -17.68
C LEU A 194 -1.51 12.54 -16.34
N GLN A 195 -2.34 13.45 -15.85
CA GLN A 195 -3.14 13.24 -14.64
C GLN A 195 -4.01 11.99 -14.79
N LYS A 196 -4.70 11.85 -15.94
CA LYS A 196 -5.50 10.66 -16.27
C LYS A 196 -4.67 9.38 -16.37
N ALA A 197 -3.42 9.47 -16.85
CA ALA A 197 -2.50 8.34 -16.91
C ALA A 197 -2.04 7.90 -15.52
N VAL A 198 -1.68 8.84 -14.64
CA VAL A 198 -1.31 8.55 -13.25
C VAL A 198 -2.49 7.90 -12.52
N GLU A 199 -3.71 8.45 -12.65
CA GLU A 199 -4.92 7.84 -12.10
C GLU A 199 -5.09 6.38 -12.55
N PHE A 200 -4.94 6.11 -13.84
CA PHE A 200 -5.08 4.77 -14.41
C PHE A 200 -4.02 3.79 -13.88
N TYR A 201 -2.74 4.13 -14.02
CA TYR A 201 -1.65 3.23 -13.64
C TYR A 201 -1.59 3.00 -12.12
N VAL A 202 -1.78 4.04 -11.30
CA VAL A 202 -1.79 3.89 -9.84
C VAL A 202 -2.98 3.02 -9.41
N SER A 203 -4.18 3.24 -9.93
CA SER A 203 -5.32 2.37 -9.62
C SER A 203 -5.05 0.92 -10.04
N CYS A 204 -4.46 0.68 -11.22
CA CYS A 204 -4.05 -0.66 -11.63
C CYS A 204 -3.01 -1.30 -10.69
N MET A 205 -2.26 -0.54 -9.88
CA MET A 205 -1.33 -1.08 -8.90
C MET A 205 -1.98 -1.39 -7.54
N PHE A 206 -2.90 -0.55 -7.09
CA PHE A 206 -3.45 -0.58 -5.72
C PHE A 206 -4.80 -1.29 -5.58
N THR A 207 -5.65 -1.32 -6.61
CA THR A 207 -7.01 -1.86 -6.47
C THR A 207 -7.05 -3.38 -6.68
N PHE A 208 -7.97 -4.04 -5.99
CA PHE A 208 -8.34 -5.43 -6.29
C PHE A 208 -9.25 -5.44 -7.52
N PRO A 209 -8.84 -6.07 -8.63
CA PRO A 209 -9.59 -5.96 -9.86
C PRO A 209 -10.86 -6.79 -9.81
N THR A 210 -11.96 -6.23 -10.30
CA THR A 210 -13.11 -7.02 -10.76
C THR A 210 -12.70 -7.88 -11.97
N ALA A 211 -13.49 -8.90 -12.33
CA ALA A 211 -13.15 -9.81 -13.43
C ALA A 211 -12.88 -9.09 -14.76
N GLN A 212 -13.57 -7.99 -15.04
CA GLN A 212 -13.37 -7.16 -16.24
C GLN A 212 -12.09 -6.31 -16.15
N GLU A 213 -11.83 -5.70 -15.00
CA GLU A 213 -10.62 -4.89 -14.77
C GLU A 213 -9.33 -5.74 -14.77
N ALA A 214 -9.43 -7.02 -14.39
CA ALA A 214 -8.29 -7.93 -14.36
C ALA A 214 -7.70 -8.16 -15.75
N ALA A 215 -8.55 -8.29 -16.78
CA ALA A 215 -8.12 -8.42 -18.17
C ALA A 215 -7.38 -7.15 -18.65
N ILE A 216 -7.98 -5.98 -18.40
CA ILE A 216 -7.41 -4.67 -18.76
C ILE A 216 -6.05 -4.48 -18.07
N ARG A 217 -5.94 -4.80 -16.79
CA ARG A 217 -4.70 -4.70 -16.00
C ARG A 217 -3.61 -5.60 -16.56
N LYS A 218 -3.92 -6.84 -16.90
CA LYS A 218 -2.95 -7.82 -17.42
C LYS A 218 -2.34 -7.35 -18.75
N GLU A 219 -3.13 -6.68 -19.57
CA GLU A 219 -2.68 -6.12 -20.84
C GLU A 219 -1.90 -4.80 -20.66
N ALA A 220 -2.26 -3.99 -19.66
CA ALA A 220 -1.62 -2.69 -19.42
C ALA A 220 -0.32 -2.79 -18.62
N ILE A 221 -0.21 -3.75 -17.69
CA ILE A 221 0.88 -3.84 -16.73
C ILE A 221 1.36 -5.29 -16.57
N SER A 222 2.66 -5.52 -16.72
CA SER A 222 3.32 -6.77 -16.36
C SER A 222 3.64 -6.79 -14.86
N GLN A 223 2.82 -7.47 -14.06
CA GLN A 223 3.10 -7.65 -12.63
C GLN A 223 3.73 -9.01 -12.39
N SER A 224 4.91 -9.02 -11.76
CA SER A 224 5.57 -10.23 -11.28
C SER A 224 5.77 -10.15 -9.77
N ASP A 225 5.58 -11.25 -9.05
CA ASP A 225 5.81 -11.27 -7.58
C ASP A 225 7.31 -11.11 -7.24
N ASN A 226 8.20 -11.48 -8.17
CA ASN A 226 9.65 -11.38 -7.99
C ASN A 226 10.21 -9.98 -8.31
N ASN A 227 9.57 -9.22 -9.20
CA ASN A 227 9.93 -7.84 -9.51
C ASN A 227 8.67 -6.94 -9.56
N PRO A 228 8.29 -6.36 -8.42
CA PRO A 228 7.11 -5.49 -8.29
C PRO A 228 7.27 -4.15 -9.00
N ASP A 229 8.51 -3.75 -9.31
CA ASP A 229 8.84 -2.48 -9.97
C ASP A 229 8.53 -2.49 -11.47
N GLU A 230 8.40 -3.67 -12.09
CA GLU A 230 8.00 -3.82 -13.50
C GLU A 230 6.68 -3.11 -13.79
N GLY A 231 5.77 -3.08 -12.80
CA GLY A 231 4.46 -2.51 -12.98
C GLY A 231 4.44 -1.00 -13.18
N TRP A 232 5.49 -0.30 -12.74
CA TRP A 232 5.62 1.15 -12.85
C TRP A 232 6.25 1.58 -14.19
N LYS A 233 6.98 0.69 -14.88
CA LYS A 233 7.74 1.02 -16.09
C LYS A 233 6.92 1.71 -17.20
N PRO A 234 5.67 1.30 -17.51
CA PRO A 234 4.89 1.96 -18.55
C PRO A 234 4.61 3.44 -18.24
N LEU A 235 4.23 3.75 -16.99
CA LEU A 235 4.00 5.13 -16.54
C LEU A 235 5.29 5.95 -16.58
N LEU A 236 6.41 5.37 -16.14
CA LEU A 236 7.71 6.05 -16.13
C LEU A 236 8.19 6.39 -17.54
N LYS A 237 8.09 5.42 -18.46
CA LYS A 237 8.43 5.65 -19.88
C LYS A 237 7.56 6.72 -20.53
N LEU A 238 6.29 6.79 -20.15
CA LEU A 238 5.38 7.83 -20.61
C LEU A 238 5.83 9.21 -20.11
N LEU A 239 6.15 9.33 -18.82
CA LEU A 239 6.64 10.58 -18.22
C LEU A 239 7.99 11.01 -18.79
N GLU A 240 8.91 10.07 -19.01
CA GLU A 240 10.18 10.29 -19.73
C GLU A 240 9.91 10.90 -21.11
N THR A 241 8.99 10.31 -21.88
CA THR A 241 8.67 10.79 -23.24
C THR A 241 8.14 12.22 -23.20
N VAL A 242 7.27 12.56 -22.23
CA VAL A 242 6.78 13.93 -22.06
C VAL A 242 7.91 14.86 -21.63
N ALA A 243 8.73 14.45 -20.67
CA ALA A 243 9.84 15.22 -20.14
C ALA A 243 10.83 15.62 -21.24
N VAL A 244 11.18 14.68 -22.13
CA VAL A 244 12.03 14.94 -23.29
C VAL A 244 11.33 15.87 -24.30
N ARG A 245 10.05 15.62 -24.62
CA ARG A 245 9.30 16.39 -25.63
C ARG A 245 9.09 17.85 -25.23
N TYR A 246 8.85 18.11 -23.95
CA TYR A 246 8.58 19.44 -23.39
C TYR A 246 9.79 20.06 -22.69
N ARG A 247 10.98 19.45 -22.82
CA ARG A 247 12.26 19.97 -22.29
C ARG A 247 12.22 20.25 -20.80
N TRP A 248 11.72 19.29 -20.02
CA TRP A 248 11.80 19.33 -18.57
C TRP A 248 13.26 19.37 -18.10
N SER A 249 13.48 19.86 -16.89
CA SER A 249 14.84 20.10 -16.38
C SER A 249 15.59 18.79 -16.09
N TYR A 250 14.85 17.73 -15.71
CA TYR A 250 15.42 16.46 -15.27
C TYR A 250 14.67 15.26 -15.90
N PRO A 251 14.72 15.08 -17.23
CA PRO A 251 14.07 13.94 -17.90
C PRO A 251 14.69 12.60 -17.48
N GLU A 252 16.01 12.60 -17.19
CA GLU A 252 16.80 11.45 -16.73
C GLU A 252 16.23 10.77 -15.47
N MET A 253 15.42 11.48 -14.68
CA MET A 253 14.77 10.96 -13.47
C MET A 253 13.75 9.84 -13.74
N PHE A 254 13.21 9.81 -14.95
CA PHE A 254 12.27 8.79 -15.41
C PHE A 254 12.96 7.68 -16.21
N VAL A 255 14.23 7.88 -16.57
CA VAL A 255 15.04 6.98 -17.38
C VAL A 255 15.77 6.02 -16.46
N SER A 256 15.42 4.74 -16.54
CA SER A 256 16.00 3.61 -15.79
C SER A 256 15.58 3.45 -14.31
N ASN A 257 14.68 2.48 -14.12
CA ASN A 257 14.35 1.73 -12.91
C ASN A 257 13.94 2.45 -11.61
N PHE A 258 13.83 3.79 -11.57
CA PHE A 258 13.31 4.47 -10.39
C PHE A 258 14.08 4.07 -9.11
N SER A 259 15.42 4.19 -9.15
CA SER A 259 16.23 3.80 -7.97
C SER A 259 15.90 4.70 -6.77
N ASP A 260 15.90 4.13 -5.55
CA ASP A 260 15.74 4.91 -4.31
C ASP A 260 16.67 6.12 -4.27
N SER A 261 17.89 5.98 -4.79
CA SER A 261 18.88 7.05 -4.84
C SER A 261 18.44 8.24 -5.70
N SER A 262 17.81 7.96 -6.85
CA SER A 262 17.30 8.97 -7.77
C SER A 262 16.14 9.74 -7.13
N LEU A 263 15.20 9.04 -6.48
CA LEU A 263 14.08 9.69 -5.80
C LEU A 263 14.53 10.55 -4.63
N GLN A 264 15.50 10.10 -3.84
CA GLN A 264 16.07 10.91 -2.76
C GLN A 264 16.80 12.16 -3.29
N GLN A 265 17.52 12.04 -4.40
CA GLN A 265 18.15 13.19 -5.06
C GLN A 265 17.10 14.22 -5.53
N LEU A 266 16.01 13.76 -6.16
CA LEU A 266 14.91 14.62 -6.54
C LEU A 266 14.29 15.33 -5.33
N LEU A 267 14.01 14.60 -4.26
CA LEU A 267 13.43 15.19 -3.06
C LEU A 267 14.37 16.24 -2.47
N SER A 268 15.69 16.02 -2.51
CA SER A 268 16.67 17.02 -2.11
C SER A 268 16.66 18.26 -3.01
N LEU A 269 16.52 18.10 -4.33
CA LEU A 269 16.43 19.19 -5.30
C LEU A 269 15.14 19.99 -5.11
N LEU A 270 14.01 19.31 -4.91
CA LEU A 270 12.72 19.92 -4.64
C LEU A 270 12.72 20.64 -3.29
N LYS A 271 13.31 20.06 -2.24
CA LYS A 271 13.52 20.73 -0.94
C LYS A 271 14.36 22.00 -1.10
N ARG A 272 15.43 21.96 -1.91
CA ARG A 272 16.28 23.12 -2.19
C ARG A 272 15.52 24.20 -2.96
N LYS A 273 14.79 23.84 -4.02
CA LYS A 273 13.96 24.76 -4.81
C LYS A 273 12.83 25.37 -3.97
N ASN A 274 12.20 24.60 -3.08
CA ASN A 274 11.12 25.07 -2.22
C ASN A 274 11.58 26.16 -1.23
N LYS A 275 12.79 26.03 -0.66
CA LYS A 275 13.39 27.10 0.16
C LYS A 275 13.57 28.41 -0.60
N THR A 276 13.92 28.35 -1.90
CA THR A 276 14.00 29.53 -2.77
C THR A 276 12.63 30.07 -3.19
N MET A 277 11.63 29.22 -3.41
CA MET A 277 10.28 29.65 -3.84
C MET A 277 9.46 30.28 -2.72
N ALA A 278 9.71 29.90 -1.45
CA ALA A 278 9.16 30.60 -0.29
C ALA A 278 9.65 32.06 -0.17
N SER A 279 10.77 32.43 -0.82
CA SER A 279 11.35 33.78 -0.79
C SER A 279 10.91 34.70 -1.94
N LEU A 280 10.17 34.17 -2.94
CA LEU A 280 9.86 34.88 -4.19
C LEU A 280 8.36 35.16 -4.31
N SER A 281 7.85 36.05 -3.46
CA SER A 281 6.47 36.57 -3.49
C SER A 281 6.27 37.68 -4.53
N SER A 282 6.84 37.57 -5.74
CA SER A 282 6.67 38.58 -6.79
C SER A 282 5.89 38.04 -7.99
N GLU A 283 4.76 38.70 -8.28
CA GLU A 283 3.83 38.45 -9.39
C GLU A 283 4.51 38.37 -10.78
N LYS A 284 5.68 39.00 -10.94
CA LYS A 284 6.37 39.15 -12.24
C LYS A 284 7.10 37.90 -12.74
N HIS A 285 7.48 36.96 -11.86
CA HIS A 285 8.20 35.72 -12.25
C HIS A 285 7.27 34.51 -12.44
N ARG A 286 5.97 34.60 -12.13
CA ARG A 286 5.01 33.48 -12.30
C ARG A 286 4.81 33.03 -13.75
N ARG A 287 5.14 33.85 -14.75
CA ARG A 287 4.82 33.55 -16.17
C ARG A 287 5.93 32.81 -16.94
N GLU A 288 7.18 32.94 -16.54
CA GLU A 288 8.32 32.32 -17.26
C GLU A 288 8.78 30.99 -16.62
N GLU A 289 8.46 30.74 -15.34
CA GLU A 289 8.86 29.54 -14.61
C GLU A 289 7.75 28.47 -14.44
N MET A 290 6.61 28.58 -15.13
CA MET A 290 5.52 27.60 -15.00
C MET A 290 6.01 26.17 -15.27
N SER A 291 6.81 25.96 -16.33
CA SER A 291 7.32 24.65 -16.78
C SER A 291 8.03 23.78 -15.73
N GLY A 292 8.60 24.39 -14.68
CA GLY A 292 9.27 23.65 -13.60
C GLY A 292 8.32 23.14 -12.51
N TYR A 293 7.13 23.74 -12.38
CA TYR A 293 6.16 23.36 -11.36
C TYR A 293 5.43 22.06 -11.72
N GLU A 294 5.07 21.87 -13.00
CA GLU A 294 4.33 20.67 -13.39
C GLU A 294 5.22 19.43 -13.42
N GLU A 295 6.49 19.59 -13.83
CA GLU A 295 7.54 18.57 -13.64
C GLU A 295 7.61 18.15 -12.16
N ALA A 296 7.81 19.12 -11.26
CA ALA A 296 7.89 18.86 -9.82
C ALA A 296 6.64 18.16 -9.27
N TYR A 297 5.45 18.56 -9.74
CA TYR A 297 4.19 17.94 -9.34
C TYR A 297 4.13 16.45 -9.72
N PHE A 298 4.35 16.10 -10.99
CA PHE A 298 4.29 14.70 -11.42
C PHE A 298 5.36 13.85 -10.74
N CYS A 299 6.57 14.41 -10.57
CA CYS A 299 7.62 13.75 -9.82
C CYS A 299 7.20 13.45 -8.37
N LEU A 300 6.62 14.42 -7.65
CA LEU A 300 6.15 14.23 -6.27
C LEU A 300 5.01 13.21 -6.18
N VAL A 301 4.03 13.29 -7.09
CA VAL A 301 2.87 12.40 -7.09
C VAL A 301 3.28 10.95 -7.35
N VAL A 302 4.12 10.70 -8.37
CA VAL A 302 4.57 9.33 -8.68
C VAL A 302 5.48 8.79 -7.57
N THR A 303 6.37 9.62 -7.03
CA THR A 303 7.22 9.24 -5.88
C THR A 303 6.38 8.89 -4.65
N PHE A 304 5.36 9.70 -4.35
CA PHE A 304 4.41 9.43 -3.27
C PHE A 304 3.73 8.07 -3.43
N PHE A 305 3.12 7.80 -4.59
CA PHE A 305 2.41 6.55 -4.82
C PHE A 305 3.35 5.34 -4.89
N TYR A 306 4.57 5.50 -5.40
CA TYR A 306 5.58 4.44 -5.40
C TYR A 306 5.96 4.03 -3.96
N TYR A 307 6.31 5.00 -3.11
CA TYR A 307 6.66 4.69 -1.73
C TYR A 307 5.47 4.26 -0.87
N LEU A 308 4.26 4.76 -1.16
CA LEU A 308 3.03 4.25 -0.56
C LEU A 308 2.80 2.78 -0.94
N TYR A 309 3.12 2.39 -2.17
CA TYR A 309 3.02 1.00 -2.63
C TYR A 309 4.05 0.10 -1.94
N CYS A 310 5.30 0.53 -1.86
CA CYS A 310 6.35 -0.19 -1.13
C CYS A 310 5.98 -0.36 0.36
N PHE A 311 5.51 0.71 0.99
CA PHE A 311 5.00 0.68 2.36
C PHE A 311 3.84 -0.32 2.53
N GLY A 312 2.84 -0.25 1.64
CA GLY A 312 1.68 -1.15 1.67
C GLY A 312 2.05 -2.63 1.54
N ARG A 313 3.01 -2.96 0.65
CA ARG A 313 3.51 -4.33 0.48
C ARG A 313 4.17 -4.90 1.73
N LEU A 314 4.80 -4.05 2.54
CA LEU A 314 5.51 -4.45 3.75
C LEU A 314 4.58 -4.59 4.97
N ILE A 315 3.44 -3.86 4.99
CA ILE A 315 2.48 -3.86 6.12
C ILE A 315 1.27 -4.76 5.89
N LEU A 316 0.79 -4.88 4.64
CA LEU A 316 -0.38 -5.67 4.26
C LEU A 316 0.05 -6.81 3.31
N PRO A 317 0.56 -7.93 3.84
CA PRO A 317 0.96 -9.07 3.00
C PRO A 317 -0.23 -9.67 2.26
N LYS A 318 -0.04 -9.94 0.96
CA LYS A 318 -1.11 -10.33 0.00
C LYS A 318 -1.80 -11.68 0.28
N ASN A 319 -1.20 -12.56 1.10
CA ASN A 319 -1.74 -13.90 1.36
C ASN A 319 -1.60 -14.30 2.84
N PRO A 320 -2.71 -14.54 3.57
CA PRO A 320 -2.67 -15.06 4.94
C PRO A 320 -2.27 -16.54 5.06
N THR A 321 -1.96 -17.22 3.95
CA THR A 321 -1.85 -18.70 3.88
C THR A 321 -0.42 -19.25 3.77
N CYS A 322 0.62 -18.42 3.76
CA CYS A 322 2.00 -18.94 3.74
C CYS A 322 2.49 -19.18 5.18
N SER A 323 2.39 -20.43 5.66
CA SER A 323 3.16 -20.96 6.79
C SER A 323 4.64 -20.93 6.40
N VAL A 324 5.55 -20.32 7.17
CA VAL A 324 6.19 -20.92 8.37
C VAL A 324 6.44 -19.88 9.48
N ALA A 325 6.20 -18.60 9.20
CA ALA A 325 6.08 -17.51 10.17
C ALA A 325 4.84 -16.72 9.76
N GLY A 326 3.88 -16.51 10.65
CA GLY A 326 2.61 -15.88 10.30
C GLY A 326 2.79 -14.52 9.60
N PRO A 327 1.78 -14.01 8.88
CA PRO A 327 1.84 -12.68 8.27
C PRO A 327 1.97 -11.64 9.40
N CYS A 328 3.19 -11.23 9.74
CA CYS A 328 3.41 -10.18 10.71
C CYS A 328 2.93 -8.86 10.09
N ASN A 329 1.70 -8.46 10.42
CA ASN A 329 1.22 -7.11 10.14
C ASN A 329 1.97 -6.16 11.07
N TYR A 330 2.75 -5.24 10.50
CA TYR A 330 3.45 -4.21 11.27
C TYR A 330 2.56 -2.97 11.42
N PHE A 331 2.62 -2.31 12.57
CA PHE A 331 1.89 -1.07 12.81
C PHE A 331 2.71 -0.12 13.67
N LEU A 332 2.49 1.18 13.48
CA LEU A 332 3.27 2.21 14.17
C LEU A 332 2.66 2.46 15.54
N MET A 333 3.51 2.40 16.55
CA MET A 333 3.22 2.73 17.94
C MET A 333 4.20 3.80 18.40
N GLU A 334 3.85 4.59 19.40
CA GLU A 334 4.79 5.55 19.97
C GLU A 334 5.58 4.91 21.12
N GLY A 335 6.90 4.97 21.03
CA GLY A 335 7.80 4.36 21.99
C GLY A 335 7.82 5.11 23.31
N ILE A 336 8.05 4.36 24.40
CA ILE A 336 8.15 4.93 25.74
C ILE A 336 9.60 5.39 25.96
N ALA A 337 9.81 6.71 25.99
CA ALA A 337 11.13 7.27 26.25
C ALA A 337 11.58 7.01 27.70
N VAL A 338 12.87 6.71 27.86
CA VAL A 338 13.53 6.44 29.14
C VAL A 338 14.43 7.63 29.50
N PRO A 339 14.61 8.00 30.78
CA PRO A 339 15.55 9.07 31.14
C PRO A 339 16.95 8.83 30.59
N GLN A 340 17.66 9.91 30.25
CA GLN A 340 19.00 9.84 29.63
C GLN A 340 20.02 9.09 30.49
N GLU A 341 19.89 9.18 31.81
CA GLU A 341 20.75 8.50 32.80
C GLU A 341 20.73 6.97 32.64
N ASN A 342 19.60 6.42 32.20
CA ASN A 342 19.38 4.98 32.11
C ASN A 342 19.55 4.47 30.67
N CYS A 343 20.03 5.32 29.75
CA CYS A 343 20.23 4.99 28.35
C CYS A 343 21.72 4.77 28.02
N PRO A 344 22.06 3.86 27.09
CA PRO A 344 23.43 3.71 26.62
C PRO A 344 23.92 5.01 25.95
N LYS A 345 25.23 5.29 26.07
CA LYS A 345 25.87 6.49 25.47
C LYS A 345 25.72 6.56 23.94
N THR A 346 25.61 5.41 23.30
CA THR A 346 25.36 5.26 21.86
C THR A 346 24.09 4.44 21.66
N LEU A 347 23.14 5.00 20.92
CA LEU A 347 21.94 4.28 20.47
C LEU A 347 22.32 3.17 19.50
N GLY A 348 21.59 2.06 19.56
CA GLY A 348 21.78 0.95 18.63
C GLY A 348 21.45 1.33 17.18
N ALA A 349 22.00 0.57 16.22
CA ALA A 349 21.81 0.82 14.79
C ALA A 349 20.34 0.69 14.32
N GLU A 350 19.49 0.07 15.14
CA GLU A 350 18.04 -0.04 14.90
C GLU A 350 17.30 1.31 15.00
N PHE A 351 17.89 2.31 15.67
CA PHE A 351 17.30 3.65 15.81
C PHE A 351 17.63 4.53 14.60
N LYS A 352 16.72 4.55 13.62
CA LYS A 352 16.85 5.41 12.45
C LYS A 352 16.39 6.83 12.79
N ARG A 353 17.30 7.80 12.71
CA ARG A 353 17.01 9.22 12.99
C ARG A 353 16.17 9.83 11.87
N THR A 354 15.15 10.62 12.26
CA THR A 354 14.32 11.40 11.35
C THR A 354 14.22 12.86 11.83
N GLU A 355 13.55 13.73 11.07
CA GLU A 355 13.30 15.12 11.48
C GLU A 355 12.44 15.21 12.75
N ARG A 356 11.59 14.20 13.03
CA ARG A 356 10.60 14.22 14.13
C ARG A 356 10.91 13.26 15.28
N GLY A 357 12.12 12.71 15.34
CA GLY A 357 12.58 11.79 16.38
C GLY A 357 13.37 10.61 15.81
N TYR A 358 13.13 9.43 16.34
CA TYR A 358 13.67 8.18 15.81
C TYR A 358 12.53 7.24 15.38
N ILE A 359 12.80 6.36 14.43
CA ILE A 359 11.92 5.24 14.08
C ILE A 359 12.71 3.96 14.24
N VAL A 360 12.07 2.97 14.88
CA VAL A 360 12.61 1.63 15.11
C VAL A 360 11.66 0.62 14.47
N VAL A 361 12.21 -0.43 13.89
CA VAL A 361 11.45 -1.58 13.39
C VAL A 361 11.70 -2.78 14.30
N SER A 362 10.69 -3.63 14.48
CA SER A 362 10.80 -4.86 15.26
C SER A 362 12.05 -5.67 14.89
N LYS A 363 12.75 -6.17 15.90
CA LYS A 363 13.90 -7.09 15.73
C LYS A 363 13.50 -8.45 15.16
N LEU A 364 12.20 -8.79 15.26
CA LEU A 364 11.63 -10.00 14.68
C LEU A 364 11.32 -9.82 13.18
N ALA A 365 11.48 -8.61 12.64
CA ALA A 365 11.16 -8.34 11.26
C ALA A 365 12.19 -8.93 10.29
N PRO A 366 11.76 -9.44 9.12
CA PRO A 366 12.65 -9.82 8.04
C PRO A 366 13.58 -8.67 7.63
N PRO A 367 14.78 -8.97 7.08
CA PRO A 367 15.75 -7.95 6.69
C PRO A 367 15.20 -6.96 5.66
N GLU A 368 14.34 -7.41 4.74
CA GLU A 368 13.66 -6.55 3.76
C GLU A 368 12.82 -5.47 4.46
N VAL A 369 11.98 -5.87 5.43
CA VAL A 369 11.12 -4.97 6.20
C VAL A 369 11.96 -4.00 7.04
N SER A 370 12.96 -4.52 7.76
CA SER A 370 13.85 -3.70 8.60
C SER A 370 14.57 -2.61 7.79
N ASN A 371 14.99 -2.93 6.56
CA ASN A 371 15.69 -2.00 5.69
C ASN A 371 14.77 -0.98 5.01
N MET A 372 13.65 -1.43 4.43
CA MET A 372 12.83 -0.63 3.51
C MET A 372 11.61 0.05 4.14
N LEU A 373 11.12 -0.43 5.29
CA LEU A 373 9.87 0.10 5.87
C LEU A 373 10.00 1.56 6.30
N THR A 374 11.06 1.90 7.05
CA THR A 374 11.28 3.28 7.51
C THR A 374 11.54 4.24 6.35
N PRO A 375 12.46 3.96 5.39
CA PRO A 375 12.65 4.84 4.24
C PRO A 375 11.38 5.03 3.42
N SER A 376 10.61 3.96 3.16
CA SER A 376 9.36 4.04 2.38
C SER A 376 8.33 4.92 3.08
N PHE A 377 8.11 4.71 4.37
CA PHE A 377 7.17 5.51 5.16
C PHE A 377 7.57 6.98 5.22
N VAL A 378 8.80 7.28 5.64
CA VAL A 378 9.28 8.66 5.82
C VAL A 378 9.23 9.41 4.48
N THR A 379 9.63 8.76 3.40
CA THR A 379 9.63 9.39 2.08
C THR A 379 8.21 9.69 1.58
N ALA A 380 7.26 8.78 1.81
CA ALA A 380 5.86 9.02 1.49
C ALA A 380 5.28 10.20 2.31
N VAL A 381 5.60 10.29 3.61
CA VAL A 381 5.21 11.43 4.46
C VAL A 381 5.81 12.75 3.94
N GLU A 382 7.09 12.77 3.59
CA GLU A 382 7.72 13.96 3.03
C GLU A 382 7.08 14.42 1.71
N CYS A 383 6.76 13.47 0.82
CA CYS A 383 6.05 13.78 -0.43
C CYS A 383 4.66 14.35 -0.16
N TRP A 384 3.92 13.73 0.77
CA TRP A 384 2.60 14.18 1.20
C TRP A 384 2.63 15.61 1.72
N GLU A 385 3.56 15.92 2.61
CA GLU A 385 3.74 17.28 3.15
C GLU A 385 4.04 18.28 2.03
N MET A 386 4.94 17.95 1.10
CA MET A 386 5.28 18.87 0.00
C MET A 386 4.11 19.13 -0.96
N LEU A 387 3.31 18.10 -1.25
CA LEU A 387 2.10 18.23 -2.06
C LEU A 387 1.06 19.14 -1.36
N HIS A 388 1.00 19.13 -0.03
CA HIS A 388 0.08 19.95 0.76
C HIS A 388 0.60 21.35 1.11
N ARG A 389 1.91 21.61 1.01
CA ARG A 389 2.48 22.94 1.28
C ARG A 389 2.16 23.97 0.20
N HIS A 390 2.08 23.57 -1.07
CA HIS A 390 1.79 24.48 -2.18
C HIS A 390 0.31 24.40 -2.62
N GLN A 391 -0.38 25.55 -2.66
CA GLN A 391 -1.82 25.60 -2.99
C GLN A 391 -2.15 24.99 -4.37
N HIS A 392 -1.29 25.18 -5.38
CA HIS A 392 -1.48 24.61 -6.71
C HIS A 392 -1.38 23.08 -6.68
N PHE A 393 -0.34 22.52 -6.05
CA PHE A 393 -0.16 21.08 -5.92
C PHE A 393 -1.30 20.46 -5.11
N MET A 394 -1.68 21.09 -4.00
CA MET A 394 -2.79 20.62 -3.16
C MET A 394 -4.10 20.55 -3.96
N LYS A 395 -4.39 21.54 -4.81
CA LYS A 395 -5.61 21.55 -5.62
C LYS A 395 -5.64 20.40 -6.62
N GLU A 396 -4.58 20.24 -7.41
CA GLU A 396 -4.50 19.19 -8.43
C GLU A 396 -4.44 17.79 -7.78
N PHE A 397 -3.73 17.66 -6.67
CA PHE A 397 -3.64 16.41 -5.91
C PHE A 397 -4.98 16.03 -5.28
N LYS A 398 -5.74 16.98 -4.70
CA LYS A 398 -7.09 16.70 -4.19
C LYS A 398 -8.05 16.20 -5.27
N THR A 399 -7.96 16.77 -6.47
CA THR A 399 -8.73 16.27 -7.63
C THR A 399 -8.34 14.84 -7.98
N LEU A 400 -7.03 14.55 -8.03
CA LEU A 400 -6.52 13.20 -8.28
C LEU A 400 -7.03 12.21 -7.22
N CYS A 401 -6.88 12.53 -5.94
CA CYS A 401 -7.31 11.68 -4.82
C CYS A 401 -8.81 11.39 -4.86
N LYS A 402 -9.63 12.38 -5.24
CA LYS A 402 -11.07 12.21 -5.44
C LYS A 402 -11.38 11.25 -6.59
N ASN A 403 -10.68 11.38 -7.71
CA ASN A 403 -10.93 10.57 -8.91
C ASN A 403 -10.57 9.10 -8.71
N ILE A 404 -9.49 8.81 -7.98
CA ILE A 404 -9.08 7.44 -7.66
C ILE A 404 -9.74 6.88 -6.39
N GLN A 405 -10.54 7.71 -5.70
CA GLN A 405 -11.15 7.40 -4.40
C GLN A 405 -10.12 6.93 -3.36
N LEU A 406 -9.02 7.68 -3.21
CA LEU A 406 -7.86 7.30 -2.39
C LEU A 406 -8.25 6.91 -0.94
N GLU A 407 -9.23 7.60 -0.37
CA GLU A 407 -9.77 7.34 0.98
C GLU A 407 -10.33 5.92 1.16
N THR A 408 -10.70 5.24 0.08
CA THR A 408 -11.22 3.86 0.16
C THR A 408 -10.12 2.81 0.28
N TRP A 409 -8.84 3.18 0.08
CA TRP A 409 -7.75 2.21 0.00
C TRP A 409 -7.24 1.83 1.39
N PRO A 410 -7.21 0.53 1.76
CA PRO A 410 -6.72 0.10 3.07
C PRO A 410 -5.28 0.54 3.36
N VAL A 411 -4.40 0.47 2.35
CA VAL A 411 -3.00 0.92 2.45
C VAL A 411 -2.93 2.41 2.81
N PHE A 412 -3.81 3.22 2.23
CA PHE A 412 -3.82 4.66 2.48
C PHE A 412 -4.34 4.99 3.89
N GLN A 413 -5.40 4.32 4.35
CA GLN A 413 -5.90 4.50 5.72
C GLN A 413 -4.81 4.18 6.76
N GLU A 414 -4.08 3.08 6.56
CA GLU A 414 -2.93 2.70 7.40
C GLU A 414 -1.80 3.73 7.34
N PHE A 415 -1.44 4.20 6.14
CA PHE A 415 -0.45 5.25 5.97
C PHE A 415 -0.87 6.54 6.71
N TYR A 416 -2.12 6.95 6.57
CA TYR A 416 -2.64 8.20 7.14
C TYR A 416 -2.65 8.16 8.68
N ILE A 417 -3.07 7.05 9.29
CA ILE A 417 -2.98 6.85 10.75
C ILE A 417 -1.53 6.97 11.24
N ASN A 418 -0.62 6.25 10.57
CA ASN A 418 0.80 6.25 10.94
C ASN A 418 1.43 7.64 10.74
N MET A 419 1.02 8.36 9.70
CA MET A 419 1.41 9.76 9.49
C MET A 419 0.95 10.64 10.65
N LEU A 420 -0.34 10.61 11.02
CA LEU A 420 -0.86 11.42 12.13
C LEU A 420 -0.11 11.15 13.46
N MET A 421 0.19 9.87 13.74
CA MET A 421 1.03 9.49 14.87
C MET A 421 2.46 10.05 14.74
N TYR A 422 3.07 9.97 13.56
CA TYR A 422 4.37 10.57 13.28
C TYR A 422 4.39 12.09 13.54
N GLU A 423 3.29 12.76 13.17
CA GLU A 423 3.11 14.20 13.33
C GLU A 423 2.74 14.66 14.75
N ARG A 424 2.43 13.75 15.68
CA ARG A 424 1.84 14.02 17.01
C ARG A 424 0.41 14.57 16.97
N ALA A 425 -0.30 14.36 15.87
CA ALA A 425 -1.71 14.69 15.73
C ALA A 425 -2.59 13.60 16.39
N HIS A 426 -2.39 13.36 17.69
CA HIS A 426 -3.01 12.23 18.41
C HIS A 426 -4.55 12.30 18.44
N ARG A 427 -5.13 13.51 18.53
CA ARG A 427 -6.59 13.68 18.50
C ARG A 427 -7.18 13.28 17.15
N ASP A 428 -6.57 13.75 16.07
CA ASP A 428 -6.98 13.45 14.69
C ASP A 428 -6.81 11.95 14.39
N ALA A 429 -5.74 11.33 14.91
CA ALA A 429 -5.51 9.89 14.79
C ALA A 429 -6.62 9.08 15.46
N ILE A 430 -7.05 9.47 16.67
CA ILE A 430 -8.16 8.81 17.40
C ILE A 430 -9.47 8.95 16.62
N GLU A 431 -9.78 10.15 16.15
CA GLU A 431 -11.01 10.40 15.37
C GLU A 431 -11.03 9.53 14.11
N HIS A 432 -9.92 9.48 13.38
CA HIS A 432 -9.82 8.68 12.17
C HIS A 432 -9.90 7.16 12.46
N LEU A 433 -9.17 6.67 13.47
CA LEU A 433 -9.22 5.27 13.90
C LEU A 433 -10.65 4.83 14.29
N SER A 434 -11.38 5.69 15.00
CA SER A 434 -12.77 5.39 15.40
C SER A 434 -13.74 5.28 14.21
N ARG A 435 -13.51 6.04 13.14
CA ARG A 435 -14.31 5.96 11.90
C ARG A 435 -14.03 4.67 11.12
N VAL A 436 -12.76 4.25 11.05
CA VAL A 436 -12.32 3.06 10.30
C VAL A 436 -12.71 1.76 11.01
N GLN A 437 -12.71 1.74 12.36
CA GLN A 437 -13.08 0.57 13.18
C GLN A 437 -14.49 0.00 12.90
N GLY A 438 -15.40 0.78 12.30
CA GLY A 438 -16.76 0.32 11.96
C GLY A 438 -16.86 -0.67 10.80
N THR A 439 -15.76 -1.02 10.11
CA THR A 439 -15.81 -1.70 8.80
C THR A 439 -15.22 -3.12 8.74
N THR A 440 -14.45 -3.56 9.75
CA THR A 440 -13.76 -4.87 9.71
C THR A 440 -14.13 -5.76 10.90
N GLY A 441 -14.62 -6.98 10.63
CA GLY A 441 -15.05 -7.94 11.66
C GLY A 441 -13.96 -8.83 12.26
N ASP A 442 -12.68 -8.63 11.92
CA ASP A 442 -11.58 -9.43 12.46
C ASP A 442 -11.09 -8.89 13.82
N LEU A 443 -10.89 -9.79 14.79
CA LEU A 443 -10.43 -9.45 16.14
C LEU A 443 -9.01 -8.85 16.11
N SER A 444 -8.17 -9.30 15.17
CA SER A 444 -6.79 -8.83 15.04
C SER A 444 -6.69 -7.35 14.63
N SER A 445 -7.50 -6.93 13.65
CA SER A 445 -7.56 -5.54 13.19
C SER A 445 -8.17 -4.63 14.25
N LYS A 446 -9.19 -5.12 14.98
CA LYS A 446 -9.77 -4.40 16.12
C LYS A 446 -8.72 -4.16 17.21
N ASN A 447 -7.99 -5.20 17.62
CA ASN A 447 -6.96 -5.10 18.65
C ASN A 447 -5.83 -4.14 18.25
N LYS A 448 -5.38 -4.22 16.99
CA LYS A 448 -4.38 -3.29 16.44
C LYS A 448 -4.83 -1.83 16.57
N SER A 449 -6.03 -1.51 16.09
CA SER A 449 -6.56 -0.15 16.17
C SER A 449 -6.74 0.30 17.61
N SER A 450 -7.22 -0.57 18.50
CA SER A 450 -7.32 -0.30 19.94
C SER A 450 -5.97 0.02 20.58
N LEU A 451 -4.90 -0.69 20.23
CA LEU A 451 -3.55 -0.40 20.72
C LEU A 451 -3.08 0.99 20.28
N GLN A 452 -3.27 1.35 19.00
CA GLN A 452 -2.89 2.67 18.48
C GLN A 452 -3.67 3.80 19.17
N VAL A 453 -4.97 3.60 19.42
CA VAL A 453 -5.80 4.53 20.21
C VAL A 453 -5.29 4.65 21.65
N ALA A 454 -4.97 3.52 22.30
CA ALA A 454 -4.43 3.53 23.67
C ALA A 454 -3.09 4.29 23.74
N SER A 455 -2.21 4.10 22.75
CA SER A 455 -0.98 4.88 22.61
C SER A 455 -1.28 6.38 22.50
N CYS A 456 -2.23 6.79 21.66
CA CYS A 456 -2.60 8.19 21.51
C CYS A 456 -3.15 8.80 22.81
N TYR A 457 -4.02 8.08 23.53
CA TYR A 457 -4.53 8.54 24.83
C TYR A 457 -3.43 8.71 25.88
N TYR A 458 -2.45 7.80 25.90
CA TYR A 458 -1.30 7.92 26.80
C TYR A 458 -0.55 9.24 26.59
N PHE A 459 -0.23 9.58 25.33
CA PHE A 459 0.49 10.82 25.01
C PHE A 459 -0.36 12.09 25.12
N LEU A 460 -1.69 11.96 25.14
CA LEU A 460 -2.61 13.05 25.51
C LEU A 460 -2.78 13.24 27.02
N GLY A 461 -2.24 12.35 27.85
CA GLY A 461 -2.38 12.36 29.31
C GLY A 461 -3.68 11.72 29.83
N GLU A 462 -4.49 11.13 28.95
CA GLU A 462 -5.75 10.47 29.32
C GLU A 462 -5.52 9.00 29.74
N TYR A 463 -4.76 8.81 30.81
CA TYR A 463 -4.28 7.49 31.23
C TYR A 463 -5.40 6.50 31.55
N LYS A 464 -6.54 6.96 32.08
CA LYS A 464 -7.70 6.10 32.39
C LYS A 464 -8.30 5.46 31.14
N HIS A 465 -8.41 6.21 30.04
CA HIS A 465 -8.90 5.67 28.77
C HIS A 465 -7.89 4.71 28.16
N CYS A 466 -6.60 5.08 28.16
CA CYS A 466 -5.50 4.23 27.74
C CYS A 466 -5.55 2.86 28.42
N LEU A 467 -5.54 2.82 29.75
CA LEU A 467 -5.50 1.59 30.54
C LEU A 467 -6.67 0.65 30.26
N LYS A 468 -7.89 1.18 30.20
CA LYS A 468 -9.08 0.39 29.89
C LYS A 468 -8.95 -0.33 28.55
N ILE A 469 -8.44 0.37 27.54
CA ILE A 469 -8.27 -0.17 26.20
C ILE A 469 -7.14 -1.22 26.18
N LEU A 470 -6.02 -0.97 26.87
CA LEU A 470 -4.93 -1.96 26.98
C LEU A 470 -5.40 -3.26 27.64
N PHE A 471 -6.17 -3.15 28.72
CA PHE A 471 -6.70 -4.33 29.40
C PHE A 471 -7.67 -5.11 28.51
N ASP A 472 -8.57 -4.43 27.79
CA ASP A 472 -9.45 -5.09 26.82
C ASP A 472 -8.66 -5.85 25.74
N VAL A 473 -7.59 -5.24 25.20
CA VAL A 473 -6.72 -5.92 24.23
C VAL A 473 -6.06 -7.16 24.82
N ILE A 474 -5.50 -7.07 26.03
CA ILE A 474 -4.79 -8.18 26.68
C ILE A 474 -5.72 -9.35 26.97
N LEU A 475 -6.96 -9.08 27.40
CA LEU A 475 -7.97 -10.10 27.66
C LEU A 475 -8.40 -10.84 26.38
N ASN A 476 -8.23 -10.21 25.23
CA ASN A 476 -8.56 -10.76 23.91
C ASN A 476 -7.36 -11.45 23.22
N LEU A 477 -6.19 -11.55 23.87
CA LEU A 477 -5.02 -12.24 23.31
C LEU A 477 -5.16 -13.77 23.45
N PRO A 478 -4.78 -14.55 22.42
CA PRO A 478 -4.75 -16.02 22.54
C PRO A 478 -3.63 -16.46 23.51
N PRO A 479 -3.78 -17.59 24.22
CA PRO A 479 -2.76 -18.10 25.13
C PRO A 479 -1.46 -18.45 24.37
N SER A 480 -0.31 -18.06 24.93
CA SER A 480 1.01 -18.25 24.31
C SER A 480 1.52 -19.68 24.57
N SER A 481 1.80 -20.45 23.51
CA SER A 481 2.19 -21.86 23.60
C SER A 481 3.70 -22.12 23.65
N LEU A 482 4.56 -21.15 23.30
CA LEU A 482 6.01 -21.34 23.21
C LEU A 482 6.85 -20.14 23.72
N SER A 483 7.77 -20.44 24.63
CA SER A 483 8.80 -19.50 25.11
C SER A 483 9.97 -19.38 24.12
N THR A 484 9.76 -18.68 23.01
CA THR A 484 10.84 -18.13 22.16
C THR A 484 11.45 -16.83 22.74
N ALA A 485 12.67 -16.48 22.31
CA ALA A 485 13.44 -15.34 22.79
C ALA A 485 12.67 -14.01 22.76
N LYS A 486 12.87 -13.19 23.81
CA LYS A 486 12.18 -11.90 24.02
C LYS A 486 12.69 -10.83 23.02
N PRO A 487 11.82 -10.07 22.35
CA PRO A 487 12.25 -8.93 21.56
C PRO A 487 12.66 -7.78 22.50
N ALA A 488 13.95 -7.56 22.75
CA ALA A 488 14.37 -6.41 23.55
C ALA A 488 14.25 -5.10 22.73
N ILE A 489 13.30 -4.22 23.07
CA ILE A 489 13.25 -2.85 22.55
C ILE A 489 14.38 -2.08 23.23
N GLY A 490 15.30 -1.51 22.45
CA GLY A 490 16.40 -0.70 23.00
C GLY A 490 15.88 0.52 23.77
N LYS A 491 16.62 0.96 24.79
CA LYS A 491 16.29 2.19 25.53
C LYS A 491 16.65 3.42 24.68
N CYS A 492 15.73 4.38 24.60
CA CYS A 492 15.96 5.64 23.89
C CYS A 492 15.62 6.85 24.77
N PRO A 493 16.52 7.85 24.86
CA PRO A 493 16.30 9.05 25.65
C PRO A 493 15.39 10.07 24.97
N ALA A 494 15.15 9.91 23.68
CA ALA A 494 14.36 10.81 22.86
C ALA A 494 13.07 10.13 22.39
N ARG A 495 12.13 10.92 21.86
CA ARG A 495 10.94 10.39 21.20
C ARG A 495 11.35 9.44 20.07
N PHE A 496 10.74 8.27 20.07
CA PHE A 496 10.84 7.33 18.97
C PHE A 496 9.49 6.71 18.68
N LEU A 497 9.30 6.28 17.45
CA LEU A 497 8.16 5.47 17.04
C LEU A 497 8.65 4.06 16.73
N TYR A 498 7.78 3.09 16.96
CA TYR A 498 8.08 1.68 16.87
C TYR A 498 7.13 1.01 15.87
N PHE A 499 7.67 0.53 14.75
CA PHE A 499 6.98 -0.40 13.86
C PHE A 499 7.00 -1.79 14.49
N MET A 500 5.95 -2.04 15.24
CA MET A 500 5.71 -3.22 16.04
C MET A 500 5.02 -4.29 15.20
N GLY A 501 5.45 -5.55 15.32
CA GLY A 501 4.74 -6.67 14.72
C GLY A 501 3.53 -7.08 15.56
N TYR A 502 2.45 -7.51 14.91
CA TYR A 502 1.31 -8.09 15.61
C TYR A 502 1.65 -9.50 16.12
N ASN A 503 2.20 -9.58 17.33
CA ASN A 503 2.42 -10.82 18.07
C ASN A 503 2.22 -10.60 19.58
N ASN A 504 1.82 -11.66 20.29
CA ASN A 504 1.50 -11.56 21.72
C ASN A 504 2.66 -11.01 22.56
N LYS A 505 3.91 -11.32 22.20
CA LYS A 505 5.09 -10.94 22.99
C LYS A 505 5.36 -9.45 22.94
N GLU A 506 5.42 -8.89 21.74
CA GLU A 506 5.58 -7.45 21.59
C GLU A 506 4.40 -6.72 22.23
N ILE A 507 3.16 -7.20 22.03
CA ILE A 507 1.95 -6.58 22.60
C ILE A 507 2.04 -6.54 24.13
N LEU A 508 2.32 -7.68 24.76
CA LEU A 508 2.48 -7.77 26.21
C LEU A 508 3.63 -6.89 26.70
N GLN A 509 4.80 -6.94 26.05
CA GLN A 509 5.94 -6.10 26.41
C GLN A 509 5.59 -4.61 26.39
N TYR A 510 4.92 -4.16 25.33
CA TYR A 510 4.53 -2.76 25.17
C TYR A 510 3.52 -2.34 26.25
N CYS A 511 2.48 -3.16 26.48
CA CYS A 511 1.48 -2.92 27.51
C CYS A 511 2.09 -2.88 28.91
N ILE A 512 2.94 -3.85 29.26
CA ILE A 512 3.62 -3.93 30.57
C ILE A 512 4.56 -2.73 30.75
N SER A 513 5.31 -2.36 29.72
CA SER A 513 6.20 -1.19 29.77
C SER A 513 5.43 0.10 30.01
N MET A 514 4.26 0.28 29.38
CA MET A 514 3.39 1.43 29.63
C MET A 514 2.84 1.44 31.06
N LEU A 515 2.34 0.29 31.52
CA LEU A 515 1.83 0.14 32.90
C LEU A 515 2.92 0.47 33.92
N LEU A 516 4.10 -0.11 33.77
CA LEU A 516 5.24 0.11 34.65
C LEU A 516 5.66 1.59 34.64
N LYS A 517 5.65 2.25 33.48
CA LYS A 517 5.95 3.68 33.38
C LYS A 517 4.92 4.54 34.12
N LEU A 518 3.64 4.21 34.02
CA LEU A 518 2.57 4.92 34.76
C LEU A 518 2.75 4.81 36.27
N TYR A 519 3.08 3.61 36.77
CA TYR A 519 3.37 3.42 38.20
C TYR A 519 4.65 4.15 38.65
N LYS A 520 5.72 4.15 37.84
CA LYS A 520 6.95 4.92 38.11
C LYS A 520 6.71 6.43 38.24
N CYS A 521 5.90 7.00 37.34
CA CYS A 521 5.57 8.43 37.39
C CYS A 521 4.77 8.82 38.65
N LYS A 522 4.18 7.83 39.33
CA LYS A 522 3.38 7.99 40.53
C LYS A 522 4.13 7.60 41.81
N GLU A 523 5.46 7.65 41.87
CA GLU A 523 6.24 7.43 43.10
C GLU A 523 5.80 8.28 44.33
N ASN A 524 4.88 9.24 44.15
CA ASN A 524 4.21 10.05 45.19
C ASN A 524 2.76 9.62 45.53
N VAL A 525 2.36 8.35 45.36
CA VAL A 525 1.00 7.88 45.74
C VAL A 525 0.74 8.00 47.25
N ASP A 526 -0.51 8.31 47.58
CA ASP A 526 -1.15 8.22 48.89
C ASP A 526 -0.66 7.01 49.72
N ASP A 527 -0.29 7.23 50.99
CA ASP A 527 0.38 6.24 51.84
C ASP A 527 -0.42 4.92 51.96
N ASN A 528 -1.74 4.97 51.78
CA ASN A 528 -2.64 3.82 51.84
C ASN A 528 -2.41 2.76 50.74
N TYR A 529 -1.87 3.12 49.58
CA TYR A 529 -1.68 2.20 48.45
C TYR A 529 -0.21 1.94 48.12
N LYS A 530 0.71 2.41 48.97
CA LYS A 530 2.14 2.36 48.71
C LYS A 530 2.65 0.93 48.53
N ASP A 531 2.34 0.03 49.46
CA ASP A 531 2.79 -1.37 49.39
C ASP A 531 2.17 -2.14 48.23
N VAL A 532 0.89 -1.87 47.91
CA VAL A 532 0.21 -2.48 46.75
C VAL A 532 0.83 -2.00 45.44
N THR A 533 1.15 -0.71 45.34
CA THR A 533 1.81 -0.13 44.17
C THR A 533 3.21 -0.71 43.98
N LEU A 534 4.00 -0.81 45.05
CA LEU A 534 5.31 -1.46 45.03
C LEU A 534 5.19 -2.94 44.62
N GLY A 535 4.19 -3.67 45.15
CA GLY A 535 3.90 -5.05 44.77
C GLY A 535 3.57 -5.20 43.27
N TYR A 536 2.73 -4.32 42.72
CA TYR A 536 2.43 -4.33 41.28
C TYR A 536 3.63 -3.96 40.41
N MET A 537 4.49 -3.04 40.86
CA MET A 537 5.75 -2.73 40.17
C MET A 537 6.69 -3.95 40.17
N LEU A 538 6.79 -4.68 41.29
CA LEU A 538 7.53 -5.94 41.37
C LEU A 538 6.96 -7.00 40.43
N VAL A 539 5.63 -7.09 40.30
CA VAL A 539 5.01 -8.03 39.35
C VAL A 539 5.39 -7.65 37.91
N LEU A 540 5.17 -6.39 37.51
CA LEU A 540 5.37 -5.89 36.14
C LEU A 540 6.84 -5.94 35.69
N MET A 541 7.78 -5.60 36.57
CA MET A 541 9.20 -5.54 36.20
C MET A 541 9.82 -6.90 35.89
N GLN A 542 9.20 -8.02 36.30
CA GLN A 542 9.66 -9.38 35.96
C GLN A 542 9.75 -9.62 34.45
N TYR A 543 8.94 -8.89 33.67
CA TYR A 543 8.93 -9.06 32.22
C TYR A 543 10.28 -8.68 31.59
N ASP A 544 10.92 -7.63 32.11
CA ASP A 544 12.18 -7.07 31.60
C ASP A 544 13.17 -6.76 32.74
N ILE A 545 13.38 -7.75 33.63
CA ILE A 545 14.19 -7.58 34.84
C ILE A 545 15.62 -7.14 34.56
N GLU A 546 16.21 -7.62 33.45
CA GLU A 546 17.57 -7.29 33.00
C GLU A 546 17.81 -5.77 32.92
N HIS A 547 16.76 -5.04 32.55
CA HIS A 547 16.81 -3.59 32.35
C HIS A 547 16.26 -2.80 33.53
N GLU A 548 15.72 -3.45 34.56
CA GLU A 548 14.98 -2.86 35.67
C GLU A 548 15.62 -3.11 37.05
N TYR A 549 16.85 -3.64 37.13
CA TYR A 549 17.57 -3.84 38.39
C TYR A 549 17.72 -2.55 39.23
N GLU A 550 17.92 -1.39 38.59
CA GLU A 550 17.96 -0.11 39.32
C GLU A 550 16.63 0.23 39.99
N LEU A 551 15.52 -0.10 39.34
CA LEU A 551 14.19 0.05 39.95
C LEU A 551 14.04 -0.93 41.12
N LEU A 552 14.51 -2.17 40.96
CA LEU A 552 14.43 -3.19 42.00
C LEU A 552 15.14 -2.70 43.25
N ASN A 553 16.39 -2.25 43.12
CA ASN A 553 17.19 -1.70 44.22
C ASN A 553 16.48 -0.54 44.92
N ARG A 554 15.85 0.37 44.17
CA ARG A 554 15.07 1.48 44.75
C ARG A 554 13.84 1.00 45.51
N ILE A 555 13.12 0.00 45.00
CA ILE A 555 11.96 -0.60 45.68
C ILE A 555 12.42 -1.30 46.97
N ILE A 556 13.47 -2.12 46.91
CA ILE A 556 14.04 -2.84 48.04
C ILE A 556 14.50 -1.86 49.14
N GLU A 557 15.22 -0.79 48.78
CA GLU A 557 15.63 0.25 49.73
C GLU A 557 14.44 1.00 50.34
N THR A 558 13.38 1.21 49.56
CA THR A 558 12.14 1.84 50.06
C THR A 558 11.46 0.94 51.09
N ILE A 559 11.31 -0.35 50.80
CA ILE A 559 10.73 -1.35 51.72
C ILE A 559 11.57 -1.46 53.00
N LYS A 560 12.90 -1.48 52.86
CA LYS A 560 13.83 -1.55 53.97
C LYS A 560 13.71 -0.32 54.89
N LYS A 561 13.49 0.87 54.32
CA LYS A 561 13.24 2.10 55.09
C LYS A 561 11.90 2.08 55.82
N THR A 562 10.83 1.58 55.21
CA THR A 562 9.51 1.44 55.86
C THR A 562 9.46 0.31 56.90
N LYS A 563 10.38 -0.66 56.83
CA LYS A 563 10.48 -1.84 57.71
C LYS A 563 9.25 -2.76 57.71
N SER A 564 8.31 -2.53 56.80
CA SER A 564 7.13 -3.35 56.60
C SER A 564 6.79 -3.36 55.11
N PHE A 565 6.26 -4.49 54.64
CA PHE A 565 5.74 -4.64 53.28
C PHE A 565 4.58 -5.63 53.26
N CYS A 566 3.40 -5.15 52.86
CA CYS A 566 2.17 -5.93 52.76
C CYS A 566 1.73 -6.10 51.31
N PHE A 567 1.88 -7.32 50.78
CA PHE A 567 1.42 -7.66 49.44
C PHE A 567 0.99 -9.14 49.39
N GLN A 568 -0.26 -9.40 49.77
CA GLN A 568 -0.81 -10.76 49.90
C GLN A 568 -0.86 -11.58 48.60
N LYS A 569 -0.59 -10.94 47.46
CA LYS A 569 -0.60 -11.53 46.11
C LYS A 569 0.80 -11.91 45.62
N PHE A 570 1.82 -11.74 46.46
CA PHE A 570 3.21 -11.99 46.13
C PHE A 570 3.43 -13.37 45.51
N PHE A 571 3.02 -14.43 46.20
CA PHE A 571 3.19 -15.81 45.74
C PHE A 571 2.25 -16.19 44.59
N ASN A 572 1.27 -15.36 44.24
CA ASN A 572 0.43 -15.63 43.07
C ASN A 572 1.18 -15.32 41.78
N TYR A 573 1.89 -14.18 41.74
CA TYR A 573 2.39 -13.57 40.50
C TYR A 573 3.90 -13.36 40.42
N ILE A 574 4.66 -13.51 41.51
CA ILE A 574 6.13 -13.30 41.49
C ILE A 574 6.85 -14.64 41.43
N ILE A 575 7.49 -14.92 40.31
CA ILE A 575 8.22 -16.17 40.02
C ILE A 575 9.71 -15.92 39.69
N ASN A 576 10.12 -14.67 39.48
CA ASN A 576 11.49 -14.31 39.15
C ASN A 576 12.44 -14.53 40.34
N VAL A 577 13.53 -15.26 40.11
CA VAL A 577 14.48 -15.68 41.14
C VAL A 577 15.12 -14.49 41.85
N ASP A 578 15.60 -13.48 41.11
CA ASP A 578 16.28 -12.32 41.69
C ASP A 578 15.37 -11.56 42.67
N ILE A 579 14.10 -11.36 42.30
CA ILE A 579 13.11 -10.70 43.17
C ILE A 579 12.81 -11.55 44.41
N LEU A 580 12.64 -12.87 44.23
CA LEU A 580 12.38 -13.78 45.35
C LEU A 580 13.55 -13.78 46.34
N GLU A 581 14.79 -13.79 45.85
CA GLU A 581 15.99 -13.74 46.68
C GLU A 581 16.08 -12.43 47.46
N GLU A 582 15.97 -11.28 46.79
CA GLU A 582 16.05 -9.95 47.42
C GLU A 582 14.97 -9.75 48.50
N ILE A 583 13.72 -10.13 48.21
CA ILE A 583 12.62 -10.00 49.17
C ILE A 583 12.80 -10.99 50.33
N SER A 584 13.27 -12.22 50.07
CA SER A 584 13.55 -13.18 51.15
C SER A 584 14.68 -12.70 52.07
N TYR A 585 15.68 -12.00 51.52
CA TYR A 585 16.81 -11.47 52.27
C TYR A 585 16.36 -10.39 53.27
N LEU A 586 15.40 -9.54 52.91
CA LEU A 586 14.85 -8.50 53.78
C LEU A 586 14.26 -9.03 55.10
N ALA A 587 13.73 -10.25 55.11
CA ALA A 587 13.21 -10.90 56.32
C ALA A 587 14.32 -11.37 57.29
N THR A 588 15.57 -11.43 56.84
CA THR A 588 16.70 -11.87 57.65
C THR A 588 17.23 -10.75 58.55
N PRO A 589 17.97 -11.08 59.64
CA PRO A 589 18.64 -10.07 60.46
C PRO A 589 19.63 -9.21 59.66
N ALA A 590 20.30 -9.79 58.67
CA ALA A 590 21.27 -9.09 57.83
C ALA A 590 20.60 -8.16 56.79
N GLY A 591 19.39 -8.50 56.33
CA GLY A 591 18.62 -7.71 55.37
C GLY A 591 17.75 -6.60 55.97
N GLY A 592 17.74 -6.45 57.30
CA GLY A 592 17.01 -5.37 57.99
C GLY A 592 15.81 -5.80 58.82
N ASN A 593 15.53 -7.12 58.90
CA ASN A 593 14.45 -7.71 59.69
C ASN A 593 13.09 -7.04 59.43
N VAL A 594 12.78 -6.85 58.15
CA VAL A 594 11.53 -6.25 57.64
C VAL A 594 10.36 -7.20 57.92
N ASN A 595 9.21 -6.63 58.35
CA ASN A 595 7.98 -7.41 58.50
C ASN A 595 7.31 -7.64 57.13
N LEU A 596 7.28 -8.88 56.66
CA LEU A 596 6.69 -9.25 55.36
C LEU A 596 5.30 -9.88 55.55
N GLU A 597 4.26 -9.16 55.14
CA GLU A 597 2.87 -9.64 55.12
C GLU A 597 2.48 -10.07 53.70
N ILE A 598 3.17 -11.09 53.18
CA ILE A 598 3.06 -11.56 51.78
C ILE A 598 2.30 -12.88 51.62
N LEU A 599 1.99 -13.57 52.72
CA LEU A 599 1.21 -14.81 52.72
C LEU A 599 -0.29 -14.48 52.64
N SER A 600 -1.01 -15.11 51.71
CA SER A 600 -2.46 -14.95 51.63
C SER A 600 -3.17 -15.59 52.84
N THR A 601 -4.30 -15.00 53.23
CA THR A 601 -5.07 -15.27 54.45
C THR A 601 -5.50 -16.73 54.72
N PRO A 602 -5.68 -17.66 53.74
CA PRO A 602 -6.04 -19.05 54.06
C PRO A 602 -4.95 -19.79 54.84
N THR A 603 -3.67 -19.49 54.56
CA THR A 603 -2.51 -20.11 55.22
C THR A 603 -2.24 -19.53 56.61
N PHE A 604 -2.55 -18.24 56.81
CA PHE A 604 -2.26 -17.54 58.06
C PHE A 604 -3.35 -17.71 59.13
N GLN A 605 -4.59 -17.99 58.74
CA GLN A 605 -5.66 -18.29 59.71
C GLN A 605 -5.49 -19.68 60.35
N ALA A 606 -4.88 -20.64 59.65
CA ALA A 606 -4.53 -21.94 60.23
C ALA A 606 -3.46 -21.82 61.34
N SER A 607 -2.56 -20.84 61.25
CA SER A 607 -1.52 -20.61 62.26
C SER A 607 -1.99 -19.70 63.42
N LYS A 608 -2.91 -18.75 63.18
CA LYS A 608 -3.49 -17.89 64.23
C LYS A 608 -4.47 -18.58 65.18
N GLN A 609 -5.12 -19.69 64.78
CA GLN A 609 -6.01 -20.45 65.68
C GLN A 609 -5.29 -21.36 66.67
N ARG A 610 -3.95 -21.49 66.62
CA ARG A 610 -3.19 -22.20 67.65
C ARG A 610 -2.91 -21.26 68.83
N ALA A 611 -3.50 -21.59 69.97
CA ALA A 611 -3.30 -20.92 71.24
C ALA A 611 -1.83 -20.58 71.51
N VAL A 612 -1.61 -19.34 71.94
CA VAL A 612 -0.30 -18.74 72.20
C VAL A 612 0.44 -19.53 73.29
N THR A 613 1.45 -20.28 72.88
CA THR A 613 2.51 -20.79 73.77
C THR A 613 3.86 -20.48 73.12
N ARG A 614 4.87 -20.19 73.95
CA ARG A 614 6.22 -19.72 73.56
C ARG A 614 6.85 -20.65 72.51
N GLY A 615 6.81 -20.26 71.22
CA GLY A 615 7.37 -21.04 70.11
C GLY A 615 6.86 -20.68 68.71
N VAL A 616 5.73 -19.97 68.60
CA VAL A 616 5.02 -19.68 67.32
C VAL A 616 5.85 -18.89 66.29
N ASN A 617 6.76 -18.01 66.72
CA ASN A 617 7.58 -17.21 65.80
C ASN A 617 8.59 -18.04 64.98
N LYS A 618 8.93 -19.26 65.42
CA LYS A 618 9.82 -20.15 64.67
C LYS A 618 9.05 -20.85 63.52
N GLY A 619 7.85 -21.34 63.81
CA GLY A 619 6.98 -21.97 62.81
C GLY A 619 6.59 -21.03 61.67
N ALA A 620 6.18 -19.80 61.97
CA ALA A 620 5.83 -18.82 60.94
C ALA A 620 7.00 -18.45 60.01
N ARG A 621 8.24 -18.45 60.52
CA ARG A 621 9.45 -18.22 59.72
C ARG A 621 9.80 -19.42 58.84
N ASP A 622 9.57 -20.63 59.34
CA ASP A 622 9.80 -21.86 58.57
C ASP A 622 8.72 -22.04 57.49
N ASP A 623 7.46 -21.68 57.77
CA ASP A 623 6.36 -21.65 56.79
C ASP A 623 6.65 -20.64 55.66
N LEU A 624 7.16 -19.45 56.00
CA LEU A 624 7.54 -18.43 55.03
C LEU A 624 8.68 -18.93 54.12
N LYS A 625 9.71 -19.55 54.69
CA LYS A 625 10.80 -20.15 53.91
C LYS A 625 10.29 -21.24 52.97
N GLN A 626 9.39 -22.11 53.45
CA GLN A 626 8.81 -23.15 52.61
C GLN A 626 7.97 -22.57 51.48
N ALA A 627 7.25 -21.46 51.71
CA ALA A 627 6.51 -20.75 50.67
C ALA A 627 7.45 -20.22 49.56
N PHE A 628 8.60 -19.63 49.91
CA PHE A 628 9.62 -19.22 48.94
C PHE A 628 10.19 -20.40 48.14
N VAL A 629 10.51 -21.52 48.81
CA VAL A 629 11.01 -22.74 48.14
C VAL A 629 9.98 -23.28 47.15
N ASN A 630 8.70 -23.33 47.55
CA ASN A 630 7.61 -23.77 46.68
C ASN A 630 7.43 -22.81 45.49
N GLN A 631 7.57 -21.50 45.71
CA GLN A 631 7.46 -20.51 44.64
C GLN A 631 8.62 -20.59 43.65
N MET A 632 9.83 -20.91 44.10
CA MET A 632 10.99 -21.13 43.23
C MET A 632 10.76 -22.27 42.23
N ALA A 633 9.91 -23.26 42.55
CA ALA A 633 9.56 -24.32 41.60
C ALA A 633 8.81 -23.80 40.37
N ARG A 634 8.19 -22.61 40.46
CA ARG A 634 7.44 -21.94 39.38
C ARG A 634 8.31 -21.02 38.51
N CYS A 635 9.63 -20.94 38.73
CA CYS A 635 10.50 -20.03 37.98
C CYS A 635 10.53 -20.28 36.45
N TYR A 636 10.11 -21.46 36.00
CA TYR A 636 9.99 -21.83 34.58
C TYR A 636 8.57 -21.69 34.03
N ASP A 637 7.61 -21.24 34.84
CA ASP A 637 6.24 -21.00 34.37
C ASP A 637 6.24 -19.96 33.23
N ASN A 638 5.25 -20.07 32.34
CA ASN A 638 5.12 -19.13 31.23
C ASN A 638 4.71 -17.75 31.77
N ILE A 639 5.69 -16.83 31.77
CA ILE A 639 5.51 -15.47 32.27
C ILE A 639 4.44 -14.69 31.49
N ASP A 640 4.28 -14.92 30.19
CA ASP A 640 3.24 -14.26 29.37
C ASP A 640 1.83 -14.61 29.89
N ASN A 641 1.59 -15.90 30.15
CA ASN A 641 0.29 -16.37 30.66
C ASN A 641 0.04 -15.87 32.09
N LEU A 642 1.09 -15.85 32.93
CA LEU A 642 1.01 -15.32 34.29
C LEU A 642 0.61 -13.83 34.30
N PHE A 643 1.11 -13.04 33.35
CA PHE A 643 0.72 -11.63 33.21
C PHE A 643 -0.70 -11.44 32.71
N ILE A 644 -1.16 -12.28 31.78
CA ILE A 644 -2.56 -12.26 31.32
C ILE A 644 -3.49 -12.58 32.50
N GLU A 645 -3.16 -13.60 33.31
CA GLU A 645 -3.91 -13.94 34.52
C GLU A 645 -3.89 -12.82 35.55
N PHE A 646 -2.72 -12.24 35.83
CA PHE A 646 -2.58 -11.09 36.72
C PHE A 646 -3.49 -9.92 36.31
N ILE A 647 -3.47 -9.55 35.03
CA ILE A 647 -4.29 -8.44 34.52
C ILE A 647 -5.78 -8.77 34.59
N LYS A 648 -6.15 -10.04 34.35
CA LYS A 648 -7.53 -10.51 34.40
C LYS A 648 -8.10 -10.49 35.82
N ASP A 649 -7.34 -10.97 36.78
CA ASP A 649 -7.78 -11.04 38.19
C ASP A 649 -7.78 -9.66 38.85
N GLU A 650 -6.84 -8.79 38.46
CA GLU A 650 -6.58 -7.52 39.11
C GLU A 650 -7.11 -6.29 38.38
N LEU A 651 -7.85 -6.46 37.29
CA LEU A 651 -8.31 -5.37 36.40
C LEU A 651 -8.94 -4.18 37.15
N ASN A 652 -9.85 -4.46 38.08
CA ASN A 652 -10.54 -3.41 38.84
C ASN A 652 -9.62 -2.71 39.85
N TYR A 653 -8.63 -3.43 40.38
CA TYR A 653 -7.68 -2.93 41.38
C TYR A 653 -6.47 -2.25 40.76
N LEU A 654 -6.09 -2.58 39.53
CA LEU A 654 -5.03 -1.88 38.78
C LEU A 654 -5.42 -0.44 38.47
N LEU A 655 -6.71 -0.16 38.28
CA LEU A 655 -7.24 1.17 37.99
C LEU A 655 -7.38 2.08 39.23
N LEU A 656 -7.49 1.51 40.45
CA LEU A 656 -7.77 2.26 41.69
C LEU A 656 -6.60 3.16 42.15
N PRO A 657 -5.35 2.68 42.24
CA PRO A 657 -4.18 3.56 42.50
C PRO A 657 -4.01 4.64 41.42
N LEU A 658 -4.66 4.44 40.28
CA LEU A 658 -4.59 5.30 39.12
C LEU A 658 -5.75 6.31 39.06
N SER A 659 -6.83 6.13 39.84
CA SER A 659 -8.09 6.90 39.74
C SER A 659 -8.21 8.14 40.62
N ASP A 660 -7.50 8.20 41.75
CA ASP A 660 -7.84 9.18 42.81
C ASP A 660 -7.11 10.54 42.69
N SER A 661 -6.42 10.79 41.57
CA SER A 661 -5.82 12.09 41.26
C SER A 661 -5.58 12.26 39.75
N LEU A 662 -6.67 12.33 38.99
CA LEU A 662 -6.72 12.85 37.63
C LEU A 662 -7.74 13.98 37.54
#